data_AF-A0A358D8R1-F1
#
_entry.id   AF-A0A358D8R1-F1
#
_cell.length_a   1.000
_cell.length_b   1.000
_cell.length_c   1.000
_cell.angle_alpha   90.00
_cell.angle_beta   90.00
_cell.angle_gamma   90.00
#
_symmetry.space_group_name_H-M   'P 1'
#
loop_
_entity.id
_entity.type
_entity.pdbx_description
1 polymer ?
#
loop_
_entity_poly.entity_id
_entity_poly.type
_entity_poly.pdbx_seq_one_letter_code
_entity_poly.pdbx_strand_id
1 'polypeptide(L)'
;MKWAGGNDRAIQQYQPDHAALTSDGQGGDAGSGHWDDFKNLSVTVSKTKNLGSEAILVTAEGGKPTTRLNGTEGATSYLQMFQCWGYPGSADFAKTCQWGGYSNEETGGSPQQSVLRIIGDGYFNLTRGGLRFLTVTGRENEDKSVAVGPTLFRSNGLADFFDASSSNERIIVPFGGDGRARTAFVTQTAIDQPYLGCGAPEAAGERCWLVIVPRGTHSGTRQGATTVCSGSTRYGNNNYGDVNQYAQVGSPIDPNCSMWDDRIVVPLDFDNPYRTCAAGTAERRLVGSEFIADAIASWQSTLCDGADGAAFSLITNSGDLARSQLLQRQAGGVVVVDPLTPETIGTADSTLLADADIRYAPIANTAVTIGYLAETADGTQFPTLRLTPRLIAKMLTQSFRNAVPKGEGGSYPPVGDSRATLRHETVVEDEEWAALGNPTNLIPAVVQDPWVVTGPAGDDGVRALWRYVLADADARAYLAGEPDPWGNTVNPYYLPPGASGVAGPGIDLLTAPIDTFPKVDLSVAPDDVTALSQLRGMQIDSLSYNPYSLTLKANASRIVNADQRLTNVWDPQKFSGTNVGFFVPQAPQLPASGGGRLILGPTAASGADRYQLATAELALPLDDTTDRSTVASAREFVPATETAVA
;
A
#
# COMPACT_ATOMS: atom_id res chain seq x y z
N MET A 1 -17.77 -18.77 -1.46
CA MET A 1 -19.11 -18.17 -1.43
C MET A 1 -19.60 -17.97 -2.84
N LYS A 2 -20.80 -18.44 -3.15
CA LYS A 2 -21.45 -18.30 -4.44
C LYS A 2 -22.47 -17.18 -4.36
N TRP A 3 -22.61 -16.43 -5.44
CA TRP A 3 -23.64 -15.41 -5.55
C TRP A 3 -25.03 -16.07 -5.58
N ALA A 4 -25.28 -16.99 -6.52
CA ALA A 4 -26.53 -17.73 -6.59
C ALA A 4 -26.44 -19.11 -5.89
N GLY A 5 -27.13 -19.26 -4.76
CA GLY A 5 -27.41 -20.54 -4.09
C GLY A 5 -26.17 -21.36 -3.67
N GLY A 6 -26.40 -22.43 -2.92
CA GLY A 6 -25.34 -23.42 -2.62
C GLY A 6 -24.21 -22.95 -1.70
N ASN A 7 -24.39 -21.87 -0.95
CA ASN A 7 -23.53 -21.54 0.20
C ASN A 7 -23.83 -22.45 1.39
N ASP A 8 -22.85 -22.61 2.28
CA ASP A 8 -23.07 -23.18 3.61
C ASP A 8 -24.13 -22.35 4.36
N ARG A 9 -25.04 -23.03 5.08
CA ARG A 9 -26.11 -22.40 5.86
C ARG A 9 -25.58 -21.36 6.85
N ALA A 10 -24.41 -21.60 7.44
CA ALA A 10 -23.79 -20.71 8.41
C ALA A 10 -23.39 -19.36 7.80
N ILE A 11 -23.13 -19.30 6.48
CA ILE A 11 -22.77 -18.06 5.79
C ILE A 11 -23.96 -17.49 5.00
N GLN A 12 -24.85 -18.36 4.51
CA GLN A 12 -26.04 -17.97 3.75
C GLN A 12 -26.96 -17.02 4.55
N GLN A 13 -27.01 -17.15 5.88
CA GLN A 13 -27.80 -16.27 6.75
C GLN A 13 -27.38 -14.79 6.71
N TYR A 14 -26.16 -14.49 6.26
CA TYR A 14 -25.64 -13.13 6.15
C TYR A 14 -25.72 -12.57 4.73
N GLN A 15 -26.05 -13.41 3.74
CA GLN A 15 -26.18 -12.98 2.35
C GLN A 15 -27.56 -12.34 2.12
N PRO A 16 -27.67 -11.40 1.18
CA PRO A 16 -28.96 -11.05 0.60
C PRO A 16 -29.66 -12.30 0.04
N ASP A 17 -30.99 -12.26 -0.03
CA ASP A 17 -31.76 -13.35 -0.65
C ASP A 17 -31.66 -13.27 -2.17
N HIS A 18 -30.58 -13.84 -2.72
CA HIS A 18 -30.40 -13.93 -4.16
C HIS A 18 -31.33 -14.94 -4.84
N ALA A 19 -32.01 -15.82 -4.09
CA ALA A 19 -32.94 -16.80 -4.68
C ALA A 19 -34.23 -16.13 -5.18
N ALA A 20 -34.57 -14.95 -4.65
CA ALA A 20 -35.63 -14.10 -5.15
C ALA A 20 -35.25 -13.34 -6.43
N LEU A 21 -33.96 -13.34 -6.81
CA LEU A 21 -33.48 -12.71 -8.03
C LEU A 21 -33.54 -13.74 -9.15
N THR A 22 -34.19 -13.42 -10.27
CA THR A 22 -34.41 -14.38 -11.37
C THR A 22 -34.28 -13.71 -12.73
N SER A 23 -33.90 -14.48 -13.76
CA SER A 23 -34.02 -14.07 -15.17
C SER A 23 -35.45 -14.36 -15.68
N ASP A 24 -35.95 -13.56 -16.61
CA ASP A 24 -37.20 -13.83 -17.33
C ASP A 24 -37.09 -15.00 -18.33
N GLY A 25 -35.88 -15.55 -18.52
CA GLY A 25 -35.60 -16.67 -19.41
C GLY A 25 -35.53 -16.29 -20.90
N GLN A 26 -35.71 -15.01 -21.25
CA GLN A 26 -35.56 -14.43 -22.59
C GLN A 26 -34.27 -13.61 -22.74
N GLY A 27 -33.40 -13.67 -21.72
CA GLY A 27 -32.17 -12.87 -21.64
C GLY A 27 -32.39 -11.47 -21.04
N GLY A 28 -33.58 -11.22 -20.47
CA GLY A 28 -33.88 -10.06 -19.65
C GLY A 28 -33.90 -10.42 -18.16
N ASP A 29 -33.54 -9.48 -17.31
CA ASP A 29 -33.56 -9.67 -15.87
C ASP A 29 -34.95 -9.36 -15.28
N ALA A 30 -35.55 -10.32 -14.53
CA ALA A 30 -36.84 -10.18 -13.85
C ALA A 30 -36.72 -9.90 -12.34
N GLY A 31 -35.50 -9.85 -11.79
CA GLY A 31 -35.14 -9.87 -10.37
C GLY A 31 -34.42 -8.63 -9.84
N SER A 32 -33.08 -8.59 -9.87
CA SER A 32 -32.28 -7.43 -9.39
C SER A 32 -31.84 -6.48 -10.51
N GLY A 33 -32.06 -6.87 -11.76
CA GLY A 33 -31.40 -6.27 -12.90
C GLY A 33 -30.05 -6.90 -13.23
N HIS A 34 -29.45 -7.72 -12.35
CA HIS A 34 -28.07 -8.23 -12.49
C HIS A 34 -27.87 -9.75 -12.42
N TRP A 35 -28.94 -10.55 -12.31
CA TRP A 35 -28.90 -12.01 -12.24
C TRP A 35 -28.08 -12.64 -13.37
N ASP A 36 -28.31 -12.20 -14.61
CA ASP A 36 -27.59 -12.77 -15.75
C ASP A 36 -26.11 -12.36 -15.79
N ASP A 37 -25.69 -11.35 -15.02
CA ASP A 37 -24.28 -10.99 -14.86
C ASP A 37 -23.57 -11.84 -13.80
N PHE A 38 -24.27 -12.28 -12.75
CA PHE A 38 -23.62 -12.84 -11.56
C PHE A 38 -24.05 -14.24 -11.14
N LYS A 39 -25.02 -14.88 -11.81
CA LYS A 39 -25.48 -16.25 -11.47
C LYS A 39 -24.36 -17.29 -11.33
N ASN A 40 -23.23 -17.09 -12.01
CA ASN A 40 -22.08 -17.99 -11.95
C ASN A 40 -20.94 -17.48 -11.06
N LEU A 41 -21.07 -16.30 -10.46
CA LEU A 41 -20.02 -15.67 -9.66
C LEU A 41 -19.78 -16.49 -8.38
N SER A 42 -18.51 -16.84 -8.17
CA SER A 42 -18.02 -17.52 -6.97
C SER A 42 -16.78 -16.80 -6.48
N VAL A 43 -16.72 -16.58 -5.16
CA VAL A 43 -15.62 -15.91 -4.46
C VAL A 43 -15.01 -16.84 -3.44
N THR A 44 -13.68 -16.89 -3.39
CA THR A 44 -12.90 -17.57 -2.35
C THR A 44 -12.03 -16.57 -1.61
N VAL A 45 -11.93 -16.73 -0.29
CA VAL A 45 -11.11 -15.91 0.60
C VAL A 45 -10.15 -16.85 1.33
N SER A 46 -8.85 -16.56 1.28
CA SER A 46 -7.81 -17.46 1.80
C SER A 46 -7.87 -17.67 3.32
N LYS A 47 -8.29 -16.64 4.06
CA LYS A 47 -8.36 -16.65 5.53
C LYS A 47 -9.53 -15.79 6.01
N THR A 48 -10.31 -16.30 6.97
CA THR A 48 -11.48 -15.61 7.54
C THR A 48 -11.51 -15.63 9.06
N LYS A 49 -10.49 -16.21 9.72
CA LYS A 49 -10.40 -16.36 11.17
C LYS A 49 -9.00 -16.07 11.66
N ASN A 50 -8.87 -15.72 12.94
CA ASN A 50 -7.61 -15.34 13.59
C ASN A 50 -6.91 -14.23 12.79
N LEU A 51 -7.72 -13.25 12.38
CA LEU A 51 -7.27 -12.14 11.53
C LEU A 51 -6.65 -11.04 12.39
N GLY A 52 -5.56 -10.46 11.89
CA GLY A 52 -5.00 -9.21 12.37
C GLY A 52 -4.90 -8.17 11.25
N SER A 53 -3.92 -7.26 11.38
CA SER A 53 -3.50 -6.38 10.29
C SER A 53 -2.67 -7.20 9.31
N GLU A 54 -3.30 -7.68 8.24
CA GLU A 54 -2.70 -8.58 7.25
C GLU A 54 -3.43 -8.47 5.91
N ALA A 55 -2.90 -9.08 4.84
CA ALA A 55 -3.63 -9.19 3.59
C ALA A 55 -4.20 -10.61 3.44
N ILE A 56 -5.47 -10.68 3.04
CA ILE A 56 -6.13 -11.92 2.64
C ILE A 56 -6.24 -11.94 1.12
N LEU A 57 -6.07 -13.13 0.54
CA LEU A 57 -6.23 -13.30 -0.89
C LEU A 57 -7.70 -13.52 -1.20
N VAL A 58 -8.27 -12.63 -2.03
CA VAL A 58 -9.63 -12.76 -2.57
C VAL A 58 -9.51 -13.17 -4.04
N THR A 59 -10.06 -14.32 -4.37
CA THR A 59 -10.21 -14.78 -5.76
C THR A 59 -11.68 -14.86 -6.13
N ALA A 60 -12.00 -14.51 -7.36
CA ALA A 60 -13.33 -14.67 -7.91
C ALA A 60 -13.28 -15.32 -9.29
N GLU A 61 -14.31 -16.08 -9.62
CA GLU A 61 -14.48 -16.76 -10.91
C GLU A 61 -15.93 -16.68 -11.37
N GLY A 62 -16.16 -16.91 -12.67
CA GLY A 62 -17.50 -16.85 -13.25
C GLY A 62 -17.96 -15.43 -13.61
N GLY A 63 -17.06 -14.45 -13.56
CA GLY A 63 -17.28 -13.10 -14.07
C GLY A 63 -17.04 -13.01 -15.59
N LYS A 64 -17.55 -11.94 -16.21
CA LYS A 64 -17.17 -11.54 -17.58
C LYS A 64 -15.85 -10.76 -17.53
N PRO A 65 -14.99 -10.81 -18.56
CA PRO A 65 -13.80 -9.98 -18.62
C PRO A 65 -14.14 -8.50 -18.46
N THR A 66 -13.34 -7.77 -17.66
CA THR A 66 -13.51 -6.32 -17.53
C THR A 66 -13.27 -5.65 -18.86
N THR A 67 -14.15 -4.73 -19.23
CA THR A 67 -13.98 -3.93 -20.45
C THR A 67 -13.81 -2.46 -20.11
N ARG A 68 -13.17 -1.71 -21.03
CA ARG A 68 -13.09 -0.25 -21.05
C ARG A 68 -12.32 0.42 -19.90
N LEU A 69 -11.35 -0.26 -19.29
CA LEU A 69 -10.33 0.35 -18.42
C LEU A 69 -9.35 1.25 -19.20
N ASN A 70 -9.83 2.15 -20.07
CA ASN A 70 -9.03 2.99 -20.94
C ASN A 70 -9.14 4.49 -20.61
N GLY A 71 -9.70 4.85 -19.45
CA GLY A 71 -9.72 6.22 -18.95
C GLY A 71 -10.68 7.18 -19.67
N THR A 72 -11.49 6.69 -20.62
CA THR A 72 -12.38 7.55 -21.41
C THR A 72 -13.82 7.04 -21.54
N GLU A 73 -14.09 5.77 -21.23
CA GLU A 73 -15.33 5.11 -21.66
C GLU A 73 -16.15 4.40 -20.56
N GLY A 74 -15.81 4.53 -19.27
CA GLY A 74 -16.45 3.77 -18.19
C GLY A 74 -15.84 2.38 -17.99
N ALA A 75 -16.24 1.64 -16.96
CA ALA A 75 -15.84 0.25 -16.78
C ALA A 75 -17.06 -0.62 -16.53
N THR A 76 -17.02 -1.88 -16.98
CA THR A 76 -18.05 -2.90 -16.70
C THR A 76 -17.38 -4.20 -16.29
N SER A 77 -18.10 -5.07 -15.58
CA SER A 77 -17.61 -6.39 -15.14
C SER A 77 -16.38 -6.30 -14.23
N TYR A 78 -16.54 -5.85 -12.99
CA TYR A 78 -15.48 -5.77 -11.98
C TYR A 78 -16.06 -5.96 -10.57
N LEU A 79 -15.20 -6.13 -9.55
CA LEU A 79 -15.63 -6.19 -8.15
C LEU A 79 -15.22 -4.92 -7.40
N GLN A 80 -16.02 -4.55 -6.42
CA GLN A 80 -15.69 -3.55 -5.40
C GLN A 80 -15.66 -4.24 -4.05
N MET A 81 -14.72 -3.88 -3.18
CA MET A 81 -14.54 -4.55 -1.89
C MET A 81 -14.26 -3.55 -0.79
N PHE A 82 -14.79 -3.74 0.41
CA PHE A 82 -14.54 -2.88 1.57
C PHE A 82 -14.95 -3.57 2.87
N GLN A 83 -14.41 -3.12 4.00
CA GLN A 83 -14.83 -3.61 5.31
C GLN A 83 -16.04 -2.87 5.88
N CYS A 84 -16.88 -3.61 6.61
CA CYS A 84 -18.01 -3.08 7.38
C CYS A 84 -18.05 -3.73 8.78
N TRP A 85 -18.70 -3.05 9.73
CA TRP A 85 -18.94 -3.58 11.08
C TRP A 85 -20.44 -3.76 11.34
N GLY A 86 -20.84 -4.37 12.46
CA GLY A 86 -22.26 -4.55 12.80
C GLY A 86 -22.91 -5.75 12.09
N TYR A 87 -24.25 -5.83 12.09
CA TYR A 87 -24.96 -6.99 11.53
C TYR A 87 -25.39 -6.77 10.06
N PRO A 88 -25.04 -7.66 9.11
CA PRO A 88 -25.33 -7.47 7.68
C PRO A 88 -26.81 -7.34 7.28
N GLY A 89 -27.71 -7.83 8.12
CA GLY A 89 -29.15 -7.71 7.92
C GLY A 89 -29.77 -6.43 8.49
N SER A 90 -28.99 -5.57 9.14
CA SER A 90 -29.49 -4.29 9.67
C SER A 90 -29.69 -3.26 8.56
N ALA A 91 -30.72 -2.41 8.70
CA ALA A 91 -31.05 -1.39 7.70
C ALA A 91 -29.95 -0.33 7.52
N ASP A 92 -29.14 -0.10 8.54
CA ASP A 92 -28.01 0.83 8.57
C ASP A 92 -26.67 0.17 8.22
N PHE A 93 -26.64 -1.12 7.86
CA PHE A 93 -25.38 -1.83 7.59
C PHE A 93 -24.51 -1.12 6.55
N ALA A 94 -25.11 -0.59 5.47
CA ALA A 94 -24.36 0.19 4.47
C ALA A 94 -23.65 1.43 5.05
N LYS A 95 -24.20 2.05 6.10
CA LYS A 95 -23.58 3.19 6.79
C LYS A 95 -22.31 2.78 7.54
N THR A 96 -22.21 1.53 8.00
CA THR A 96 -21.06 1.02 8.76
C THR A 96 -19.85 0.67 7.89
N CYS A 97 -19.99 0.74 6.57
CA CYS A 97 -18.98 0.35 5.60
C CYS A 97 -17.98 1.46 5.32
N GLN A 98 -16.70 1.11 5.26
CA GLN A 98 -15.59 1.99 4.92
C GLN A 98 -15.51 2.17 3.40
N TRP A 99 -16.35 3.04 2.86
CA TRP A 99 -16.45 3.36 1.44
C TRP A 99 -16.48 4.86 1.20
N GLY A 100 -15.80 5.33 0.17
CA GLY A 100 -15.88 6.71 -0.33
C GLY A 100 -14.67 7.58 -0.02
N GLY A 101 -13.56 7.02 0.45
CA GLY A 101 -12.32 7.74 0.73
C GLY A 101 -11.63 8.28 -0.54
N TYR A 102 -12.06 7.83 -1.72
CA TYR A 102 -11.63 8.40 -3.01
C TYR A 102 -12.57 9.52 -3.54
N SER A 103 -13.58 9.94 -2.79
CA SER A 103 -14.55 10.96 -3.22
C SER A 103 -13.98 12.39 -3.20
N ASN A 104 -14.40 13.25 -4.15
CA ASN A 104 -14.11 14.69 -4.14
C ASN A 104 -14.83 15.47 -3.01
N GLU A 105 -15.84 14.88 -2.36
CA GLU A 105 -16.61 15.52 -1.29
C GLU A 105 -15.79 15.73 -0.01
N GLU A 106 -14.58 15.16 0.08
CA GLU A 106 -13.72 15.23 1.26
C GLU A 106 -12.78 16.45 1.30
N THR A 107 -12.90 17.38 0.34
CA THR A 107 -11.95 18.43 -0.03
C THR A 107 -10.63 17.91 -0.58
N GLY A 108 -10.50 18.05 -1.90
CA GLY A 108 -9.21 17.99 -2.55
C GLY A 108 -9.17 17.39 -3.94
N GLY A 109 -10.18 16.60 -4.30
CA GLY A 109 -10.44 16.08 -5.65
C GLY A 109 -9.38 15.16 -6.25
N SER A 110 -8.12 15.22 -5.79
CA SER A 110 -6.98 14.47 -6.33
C SER A 110 -7.19 12.95 -6.28
N PRO A 111 -7.64 12.35 -5.15
CA PRO A 111 -7.96 10.92 -5.14
C PRO A 111 -9.01 10.53 -6.18
N GLN A 112 -10.05 11.35 -6.36
CA GLN A 112 -11.06 11.11 -7.38
C GLN A 112 -10.47 11.21 -8.78
N GLN A 113 -9.58 12.17 -9.06
CA GLN A 113 -8.93 12.29 -10.36
C GLN A 113 -8.14 11.02 -10.73
N SER A 114 -7.49 10.38 -9.76
CA SER A 114 -6.81 9.11 -9.97
C SER A 114 -7.77 8.00 -10.41
N VAL A 115 -9.01 7.97 -9.90
CA VAL A 115 -10.06 7.03 -10.35
C VAL A 115 -10.59 7.41 -11.73
N LEU A 116 -10.84 8.70 -11.97
CA LEU A 116 -11.37 9.20 -13.25
C LEU A 116 -10.39 8.96 -14.40
N ARG A 117 -9.08 8.91 -14.16
CA ARG A 117 -8.08 8.51 -15.18
C ARG A 117 -8.23 7.07 -15.66
N ILE A 118 -8.91 6.22 -14.90
CA ILE A 118 -9.04 4.79 -15.19
C ILE A 118 -10.39 4.49 -15.81
N ILE A 119 -11.44 5.08 -15.22
CA ILE A 119 -12.83 4.80 -15.56
C ILE A 119 -13.43 5.90 -16.45
N GLY A 120 -12.79 7.06 -16.58
CA GLY A 120 -13.24 8.20 -17.39
C GLY A 120 -14.08 9.23 -16.62
N ASP A 121 -14.04 10.48 -17.10
CA ASP A 121 -14.65 11.64 -16.46
C ASP A 121 -16.20 11.63 -16.51
N GLY A 122 -16.86 11.86 -15.38
CA GLY A 122 -18.32 11.95 -15.26
C GLY A 122 -19.09 10.62 -15.12
N TYR A 123 -18.40 9.50 -14.83
CA TYR A 123 -18.98 8.15 -14.91
C TYR A 123 -18.90 7.30 -13.64
N PHE A 124 -18.34 7.82 -12.55
CA PHE A 124 -18.26 7.08 -11.29
C PHE A 124 -18.66 7.97 -10.14
N ASN A 125 -19.63 7.50 -9.35
CA ASN A 125 -19.98 8.16 -8.11
C ASN A 125 -19.26 7.43 -6.97
N LEU A 126 -18.13 8.01 -6.54
CA LEU A 126 -17.35 7.52 -5.40
C LEU A 126 -17.95 7.97 -4.06
N THR A 127 -19.02 8.77 -4.09
CA THR A 127 -19.66 9.24 -2.86
C THR A 127 -20.44 8.10 -2.22
N ARG A 128 -21.01 8.37 -1.05
CA ARG A 128 -21.80 7.40 -0.29
C ARG A 128 -23.30 7.47 -0.62
N GLY A 129 -23.70 8.12 -1.72
CA GLY A 129 -25.11 8.24 -2.11
C GLY A 129 -25.96 8.97 -1.06
N GLY A 130 -25.39 9.96 -0.37
CA GLY A 130 -26.03 10.67 0.75
C GLY A 130 -26.00 9.93 2.09
N LEU A 131 -25.46 8.70 2.15
CA LEU A 131 -25.24 8.01 3.43
C LEU A 131 -24.05 8.61 4.18
N ARG A 132 -24.24 8.82 5.48
CA ARG A 132 -23.15 9.10 6.40
C ARG A 132 -22.50 7.80 6.87
N PHE A 133 -21.19 7.81 7.03
CA PHE A 133 -20.45 6.75 7.69
C PHE A 133 -20.77 6.75 9.18
N LEU A 134 -21.21 5.61 9.70
CA LEU A 134 -21.53 5.39 11.11
C LEU A 134 -20.37 4.61 11.74
N THR A 135 -19.68 5.22 12.70
CA THR A 135 -18.60 4.57 13.45
C THR A 135 -19.16 3.58 14.48
N VAL A 136 -18.33 2.65 14.90
CA VAL A 136 -18.63 1.71 16.00
C VAL A 136 -18.99 2.40 17.33
N THR A 137 -18.55 3.65 17.50
CA THR A 137 -18.87 4.50 18.66
C THR A 137 -20.18 5.30 18.50
N GLY A 138 -20.90 5.11 17.39
CA GLY A 138 -22.18 5.78 17.11
C GLY A 138 -22.04 7.21 16.56
N ARG A 139 -20.85 7.63 16.14
CA ARG A 139 -20.64 8.93 15.49
C ARG A 139 -20.90 8.83 14.00
N GLU A 140 -21.43 9.88 13.41
CA GLU A 140 -21.52 10.02 11.95
C GLU A 140 -20.59 11.15 11.45
N ASN A 141 -20.17 11.10 10.19
CA ASN A 141 -19.49 12.24 9.57
C ASN A 141 -20.44 13.42 9.39
N GLU A 142 -19.89 14.62 9.55
CA GLU A 142 -20.64 15.88 9.54
C GLU A 142 -20.09 16.84 8.50
N ASP A 143 -21.01 17.57 7.84
CA ASP A 143 -20.64 18.58 6.87
C ASP A 143 -19.84 19.70 7.54
N LYS A 144 -18.63 19.92 7.02
CA LYS A 144 -17.74 21.00 7.45
C LYS A 144 -17.78 22.12 6.44
N SER A 145 -17.74 23.35 6.93
CA SER A 145 -17.59 24.53 6.10
C SER A 145 -16.54 25.47 6.71
N VAL A 146 -15.52 25.81 5.93
CA VAL A 146 -14.44 26.68 6.36
C VAL A 146 -14.38 27.88 5.42
N ALA A 147 -14.51 29.09 5.97
CA ALA A 147 -14.35 30.32 5.21
C ALA A 147 -12.88 30.74 5.23
N VAL A 148 -12.28 30.90 4.04
CA VAL A 148 -10.95 31.52 3.89
C VAL A 148 -11.08 32.71 2.96
N GLY A 149 -11.00 33.91 3.56
CA GLY A 149 -11.33 35.15 2.87
C GLY A 149 -12.80 35.13 2.39
N PRO A 150 -13.08 35.44 1.11
CA PRO A 150 -14.43 35.42 0.55
C PRO A 150 -14.89 34.01 0.12
N THR A 151 -14.00 33.01 0.13
CA THR A 151 -14.29 31.66 -0.38
C THR A 151 -14.73 30.74 0.75
N LEU A 152 -15.83 30.02 0.53
CA LEU A 152 -16.33 29.00 1.45
C LEU A 152 -15.99 27.60 0.92
N PHE A 153 -15.14 26.88 1.64
CA PHE A 153 -14.80 25.49 1.38
C PHE A 153 -15.77 24.58 2.12
N ARG A 154 -16.22 23.49 1.48
CA ARG A 154 -17.15 22.52 2.06
C ARG A 154 -16.58 21.11 1.94
N SER A 155 -16.74 20.31 2.99
CA SER A 155 -16.40 18.89 3.04
C SER A 155 -17.54 18.13 3.70
N ASN A 156 -17.79 16.87 3.36
CA ASN A 156 -18.74 16.01 4.07
C ASN A 156 -18.17 15.46 5.40
N GLY A 157 -16.90 15.75 5.71
CA GLY A 157 -16.24 15.36 6.96
C GLY A 157 -15.83 13.89 7.06
N LEU A 158 -15.94 13.10 5.99
CA LEU A 158 -15.60 11.67 5.99
C LEU A 158 -14.09 11.42 6.21
N ALA A 159 -13.23 12.30 5.70
CA ALA A 159 -11.78 12.31 5.91
C ALA A 159 -11.33 12.42 7.39
N ASP A 160 -12.22 12.79 8.31
CA ASP A 160 -11.93 12.69 9.75
C ASP A 160 -11.80 11.25 10.25
N PHE A 161 -12.38 10.32 9.48
CA PHE A 161 -12.47 8.90 9.81
C PHE A 161 -11.52 8.08 8.95
N PHE A 162 -11.58 8.26 7.64
CA PHE A 162 -10.68 7.60 6.68
C PHE A 162 -10.68 8.35 5.35
N ASP A 163 -9.62 8.15 4.58
CA ASP A 163 -9.41 8.66 3.23
C ASP A 163 -8.88 7.55 2.33
N ALA A 164 -8.55 7.86 1.07
CA ALA A 164 -8.02 6.90 0.10
C ALA A 164 -6.77 6.13 0.59
N SER A 165 -5.92 6.72 1.44
CA SER A 165 -4.67 6.10 1.92
C SER A 165 -4.81 5.36 3.25
N SER A 166 -5.93 5.53 3.96
CA SER A 166 -6.26 4.85 5.23
C SER A 166 -7.45 3.90 5.10
N SER A 167 -8.12 3.88 3.95
CA SER A 167 -9.15 2.93 3.58
C SER A 167 -8.59 1.59 3.08
N ASN A 168 -9.29 0.50 3.36
CA ASN A 168 -9.06 -0.82 2.73
C ASN A 168 -9.90 -1.02 1.46
N GLU A 169 -10.66 -0.02 1.03
CA GLU A 169 -11.56 -0.16 -0.10
C GLU A 169 -10.79 -0.47 -1.40
N ARG A 170 -11.31 -1.44 -2.15
CA ARG A 170 -10.91 -1.72 -3.52
C ARG A 170 -12.01 -1.18 -4.42
N ILE A 171 -11.75 -0.02 -5.02
CA ILE A 171 -12.70 0.66 -5.91
C ILE A 171 -12.99 -0.17 -7.16
N ILE A 172 -11.97 -0.84 -7.66
CA ILE A 172 -12.04 -1.68 -8.86
C ILE A 172 -11.09 -2.87 -8.74
N VAL A 173 -11.63 -4.07 -8.92
CA VAL A 173 -10.89 -5.32 -9.03
C VAL A 173 -11.32 -5.97 -10.35
N PRO A 174 -10.47 -5.93 -11.39
CA PRO A 174 -10.85 -6.40 -12.71
C PRO A 174 -10.86 -7.93 -12.81
N PHE A 175 -11.74 -8.44 -13.67
CA PHE A 175 -11.70 -9.79 -14.18
C PHE A 175 -10.82 -9.84 -15.44
N GLY A 176 -9.86 -10.75 -15.45
CA GLY A 176 -9.04 -11.04 -16.62
C GLY A 176 -9.83 -11.65 -17.76
N GLY A 177 -9.16 -11.88 -18.89
CA GLY A 177 -9.77 -12.47 -20.10
C GLY A 177 -10.36 -13.87 -19.90
N ASP A 178 -9.97 -14.58 -18.83
CA ASP A 178 -10.47 -15.90 -18.44
C ASP A 178 -11.68 -15.84 -17.48
N GLY A 179 -12.18 -14.64 -17.16
CA GLY A 179 -13.30 -14.45 -16.24
C GLY A 179 -12.94 -14.65 -14.77
N ARG A 180 -11.65 -14.60 -14.41
CA ARG A 180 -11.17 -14.64 -13.01
C ARG A 180 -10.64 -13.30 -12.55
N ALA A 181 -10.83 -13.01 -11.27
CA ALA A 181 -10.24 -11.86 -10.60
C ALA A 181 -9.44 -12.32 -9.38
N ARG A 182 -8.34 -11.65 -9.07
CA ARG A 182 -7.49 -11.95 -7.92
C ARG A 182 -6.96 -10.64 -7.33
N THR A 183 -7.09 -10.46 -6.03
CA THR A 183 -6.54 -9.29 -5.34
C THR A 183 -6.17 -9.60 -3.89
N ALA A 184 -5.15 -8.92 -3.39
CA ALA A 184 -4.87 -8.88 -1.96
C ALA A 184 -5.75 -7.80 -1.32
N PHE A 185 -6.54 -8.19 -0.32
CA PHE A 185 -7.39 -7.30 0.46
C PHE A 185 -6.79 -7.14 1.85
N VAL A 186 -6.39 -5.91 2.22
CA VAL A 186 -5.77 -5.65 3.52
C VAL A 186 -6.85 -5.49 4.58
N THR A 187 -6.88 -6.41 5.54
CA THR A 187 -7.80 -6.34 6.67
C THR A 187 -7.29 -5.34 7.72
N GLN A 188 -8.21 -4.60 8.31
CA GLN A 188 -7.97 -3.59 9.32
C GLN A 188 -8.63 -4.00 10.64
N THR A 189 -7.82 -4.05 11.70
CA THR A 189 -8.26 -4.27 13.08
C THR A 189 -8.77 -2.96 13.70
N ALA A 190 -9.24 -3.02 14.95
CA ALA A 190 -9.56 -1.84 15.74
C ALA A 190 -8.36 -0.91 16.01
N ILE A 191 -7.11 -1.38 15.83
CA ILE A 191 -5.92 -0.53 15.93
C ILE A 191 -5.69 0.22 14.61
N ASP A 192 -5.81 -0.48 13.48
CA ASP A 192 -5.59 0.12 12.16
C ASP A 192 -6.72 1.07 11.77
N GLN A 193 -7.95 0.68 12.10
CA GLN A 193 -9.16 1.42 11.81
C GLN A 193 -10.11 1.43 13.02
N PRO A 194 -9.89 2.35 13.98
CA PRO A 194 -10.65 2.40 15.24
C PRO A 194 -12.14 2.68 15.02
N TYR A 195 -12.52 3.27 13.88
CA TYR A 195 -13.91 3.57 13.59
C TYR A 195 -14.71 2.35 13.12
N LEU A 196 -14.05 1.28 12.68
CA LEU A 196 -14.67 -0.03 12.43
C LEU A 196 -14.70 -0.90 13.68
N GLY A 197 -13.66 -0.84 14.53
CA GLY A 197 -13.63 -1.55 15.81
C GLY A 197 -13.44 -3.07 15.72
N CYS A 198 -12.97 -3.60 14.58
CA CYS A 198 -12.85 -5.03 14.32
C CYS A 198 -11.89 -5.74 15.29
N GLY A 199 -12.36 -6.81 15.93
CA GLY A 199 -11.60 -7.58 16.91
C GLY A 199 -11.70 -7.05 18.34
N ALA A 200 -12.19 -5.83 18.56
CA ALA A 200 -12.31 -5.24 19.90
C ALA A 200 -13.65 -5.62 20.56
N PRO A 201 -13.65 -6.36 21.69
CA PRO A 201 -14.88 -6.86 22.32
C PRO A 201 -15.90 -5.78 22.70
N GLU A 202 -15.41 -4.61 23.14
CA GLU A 202 -16.25 -3.48 23.56
C GLU A 202 -16.71 -2.58 22.40
N ALA A 203 -16.24 -2.85 21.18
CA ALA A 203 -16.59 -2.10 19.97
C ALA A 203 -17.42 -2.96 19.01
N ALA A 204 -16.83 -3.51 17.94
CA ALA A 204 -17.56 -4.34 16.97
C ALA A 204 -17.60 -5.82 17.37
N GLY A 205 -16.91 -6.20 18.45
CA GLY A 205 -16.67 -7.59 18.80
C GLY A 205 -15.60 -8.23 17.92
N GLU A 206 -15.55 -9.56 17.92
CA GLU A 206 -14.57 -10.33 17.14
C GLU A 206 -14.82 -10.23 15.62
N ARG A 207 -16.05 -9.92 15.19
CA ARG A 207 -16.46 -10.06 13.79
C ARG A 207 -16.69 -8.72 13.09
N CYS A 208 -16.02 -8.55 11.97
CA CYS A 208 -16.37 -7.60 10.92
C CYS A 208 -16.67 -8.35 9.61
N TRP A 209 -16.88 -7.62 8.53
CA TRP A 209 -17.30 -8.19 7.26
C TRP A 209 -16.47 -7.64 6.12
N LEU A 210 -16.02 -8.52 5.23
CA LEU A 210 -15.63 -8.14 3.88
C LEU A 210 -16.90 -8.14 3.03
N VAL A 211 -17.27 -6.97 2.54
CA VAL A 211 -18.38 -6.80 1.61
C VAL A 211 -17.83 -6.66 0.20
N ILE A 212 -18.35 -7.47 -0.71
CA ILE A 212 -17.96 -7.51 -2.11
C ILE A 212 -19.19 -7.15 -2.93
N VAL A 213 -19.15 -6.04 -3.64
CA VAL A 213 -20.23 -5.57 -4.50
C VAL A 213 -19.82 -5.80 -5.96
N PRO A 214 -20.39 -6.80 -6.65
CA PRO A 214 -20.07 -7.06 -8.03
C PRO A 214 -20.73 -6.02 -8.95
N ARG A 215 -20.07 -5.68 -10.05
CA ARG A 215 -20.54 -4.71 -11.05
C ARG A 215 -20.54 -5.36 -12.42
N GLY A 216 -21.70 -5.37 -13.07
CA GLY A 216 -21.98 -6.21 -14.24
C GLY A 216 -22.00 -5.40 -15.53
N THR A 217 -22.92 -5.74 -16.41
CA THR A 217 -23.23 -5.00 -17.64
C THR A 217 -24.62 -4.38 -17.61
N HIS A 218 -25.50 -4.76 -16.68
CA HIS A 218 -26.82 -4.15 -16.54
C HIS A 218 -26.81 -2.93 -15.61
N SER A 219 -27.78 -2.04 -15.74
CA SER A 219 -27.89 -0.81 -14.96
C SER A 219 -28.14 -1.09 -13.48
N GLY A 220 -27.42 -0.37 -12.62
CA GLY A 220 -27.63 -0.37 -11.18
C GLY A 220 -28.81 0.45 -10.70
N THR A 221 -29.66 1.00 -11.56
CA THR A 221 -30.84 1.76 -11.10
C THR A 221 -31.89 0.83 -10.53
N ARG A 222 -32.37 1.10 -9.31
CA ARG A 222 -33.42 0.32 -8.65
C ARG A 222 -34.77 0.44 -9.38
N GLN A 223 -35.53 -0.65 -9.43
CA GLN A 223 -36.88 -0.64 -10.03
C GLN A 223 -37.78 0.37 -9.30
N GLY A 224 -38.43 1.26 -10.05
CA GLY A 224 -39.30 2.29 -9.49
C GLY A 224 -38.58 3.44 -8.78
N ALA A 225 -37.25 3.56 -8.90
CA ALA A 225 -36.51 4.69 -8.35
C ALA A 225 -37.01 6.02 -8.96
N THR A 226 -37.22 7.02 -8.11
CA THR A 226 -37.63 8.38 -8.53
C THR A 226 -36.50 9.14 -9.24
N THR A 227 -35.26 8.72 -8.98
CA THR A 227 -34.04 9.24 -9.58
C THR A 227 -33.17 8.07 -10.01
N VAL A 228 -32.63 8.13 -11.22
CA VAL A 228 -31.66 7.15 -11.71
C VAL A 228 -30.41 7.15 -10.82
N CYS A 229 -29.79 5.97 -10.64
CA CYS A 229 -28.58 5.76 -9.83
C CYS A 229 -27.40 6.65 -10.30
N SER A 230 -27.47 7.17 -11.53
CA SER A 230 -26.59 8.24 -12.03
C SER A 230 -27.34 9.16 -12.98
N GLY A 231 -27.16 10.48 -12.80
CA GLY A 231 -27.72 11.53 -13.66
C GLY A 231 -26.99 11.74 -14.99
N SER A 232 -25.98 10.93 -15.33
CA SER A 232 -25.26 11.05 -16.61
C SER A 232 -26.13 10.55 -17.77
N THR A 233 -26.62 11.49 -18.58
CA THR A 233 -27.42 11.23 -19.78
C THR A 233 -26.58 10.76 -20.98
N ARG A 234 -25.25 10.72 -20.84
CA ARG A 234 -24.29 10.57 -21.96
C ARG A 234 -24.29 9.18 -22.62
N TYR A 235 -24.73 8.12 -21.92
CA TYR A 235 -24.69 6.74 -22.43
C TYR A 235 -26.05 6.06 -22.59
N GLY A 236 -27.15 6.83 -22.57
CA GLY A 236 -28.49 6.40 -23.01
C GLY A 236 -28.83 4.93 -22.70
N ASN A 237 -29.28 4.68 -21.48
CA ASN A 237 -29.93 3.47 -20.91
C ASN A 237 -29.40 3.25 -19.49
N ASN A 238 -30.10 3.85 -18.52
CA ASN A 238 -29.81 3.67 -17.09
C ASN A 238 -31.08 3.34 -16.32
N ASN A 239 -32.10 2.78 -16.99
CA ASN A 239 -33.28 2.28 -16.31
C ASN A 239 -32.97 0.90 -15.75
N TYR A 240 -33.77 0.50 -14.78
CA TYR A 240 -33.71 -0.82 -14.18
C TYR A 240 -33.66 -1.93 -15.24
N GLY A 241 -32.66 -2.82 -15.14
CA GLY A 241 -32.49 -3.98 -16.02
C GLY A 241 -31.98 -3.68 -17.43
N ASP A 242 -31.76 -2.41 -17.80
CA ASP A 242 -31.17 -2.08 -19.10
C ASP A 242 -29.70 -2.52 -19.16
N VAL A 243 -29.26 -3.08 -20.29
CA VAL A 243 -27.82 -3.32 -20.54
C VAL A 243 -27.11 -1.99 -20.81
N ASN A 244 -26.17 -1.63 -19.94
CA ASN A 244 -25.20 -0.57 -20.16
C ASN A 244 -23.80 -1.17 -20.37
N GLN A 245 -23.50 -1.43 -21.65
CA GLN A 245 -22.20 -1.97 -22.07
C GLN A 245 -21.03 -0.96 -22.00
N TYR A 246 -21.30 0.29 -21.62
CA TYR A 246 -20.31 1.37 -21.61
C TYR A 246 -19.75 1.57 -20.19
N ALA A 247 -20.63 1.77 -19.21
CA ALA A 247 -20.20 2.10 -17.85
C ALA A 247 -21.17 1.58 -16.80
N GLN A 248 -20.62 1.00 -15.75
CA GLN A 248 -21.32 0.82 -14.49
C GLN A 248 -21.14 2.07 -13.63
N VAL A 249 -22.22 2.82 -13.47
CA VAL A 249 -22.28 4.14 -12.85
C VAL A 249 -22.95 4.05 -11.47
N GLY A 250 -22.55 4.90 -10.53
CA GLY A 250 -23.17 4.99 -9.18
C GLY A 250 -22.37 4.28 -8.08
N SER A 251 -22.69 4.61 -6.82
CA SER A 251 -22.00 4.10 -5.64
C SER A 251 -22.52 2.71 -5.24
N PRO A 252 -21.66 1.78 -4.78
CA PRO A 252 -22.07 0.45 -4.34
C PRO A 252 -23.03 0.48 -3.15
N ILE A 253 -23.05 1.55 -2.36
CA ILE A 253 -23.84 1.67 -1.13
C ILE A 253 -25.00 2.66 -1.23
N ASP A 254 -25.22 3.28 -2.40
CA ASP A 254 -26.31 4.25 -2.58
C ASP A 254 -27.68 3.55 -2.50
N PRO A 255 -28.59 3.98 -1.62
CA PRO A 255 -29.93 3.38 -1.49
C PRO A 255 -30.76 3.42 -2.78
N ASN A 256 -30.51 4.37 -3.68
CA ASN A 256 -31.21 4.49 -4.96
C ASN A 256 -30.68 3.49 -6.01
N CYS A 257 -29.58 2.81 -5.72
CA CYS A 257 -28.98 1.81 -6.59
C CYS A 257 -29.35 0.39 -6.14
N SER A 258 -29.53 -0.53 -7.09
CA SER A 258 -29.75 -1.96 -6.83
C SER A 258 -28.45 -2.73 -6.55
N MET A 259 -27.27 -2.15 -6.86
CA MET A 259 -25.97 -2.82 -6.69
C MET A 259 -25.73 -3.35 -5.27
N TRP A 260 -26.19 -2.63 -4.26
CA TRP A 260 -26.05 -3.06 -2.86
C TRP A 260 -26.79 -4.37 -2.58
N ASP A 261 -27.86 -4.66 -3.32
CA ASP A 261 -28.67 -5.86 -3.18
C ASP A 261 -27.94 -7.10 -3.73
N ASP A 262 -26.94 -6.93 -4.61
CA ASP A 262 -26.13 -8.02 -5.19
C ASP A 262 -24.86 -8.36 -4.39
N ARG A 263 -24.67 -7.72 -3.23
CA ARG A 263 -23.46 -7.85 -2.41
C ARG A 263 -23.25 -9.28 -1.90
N ILE A 264 -21.99 -9.67 -1.79
CA ILE A 264 -21.54 -10.89 -1.10
C ILE A 264 -20.90 -10.46 0.22
N VAL A 265 -21.27 -11.11 1.32
CA VAL A 265 -20.87 -10.72 2.68
C VAL A 265 -20.06 -11.82 3.37
N VAL A 266 -18.74 -11.64 3.47
CA VAL A 266 -17.83 -12.63 4.06
C VAL A 266 -17.58 -12.29 5.54
N PRO A 267 -17.85 -13.22 6.50
CA PRO A 267 -17.47 -13.01 7.89
C PRO A 267 -15.94 -13.00 8.01
N LEU A 268 -15.42 -12.00 8.73
CA LEU A 268 -14.03 -11.88 9.10
C LEU A 268 -13.92 -11.87 10.63
N ASP A 269 -13.39 -12.95 11.20
CA ASP A 269 -13.17 -13.12 12.63
C ASP A 269 -11.74 -12.70 12.99
N PHE A 270 -11.61 -11.64 13.77
CA PHE A 270 -10.36 -11.03 14.18
C PHE A 270 -9.95 -11.49 15.58
N ASP A 271 -8.64 -11.63 15.78
CA ASP A 271 -8.08 -11.72 17.12
C ASP A 271 -8.25 -10.37 17.84
N ASN A 272 -8.40 -10.41 19.17
CA ASN A 272 -8.49 -9.17 19.95
C ASN A 272 -7.14 -8.43 19.93
N PRO A 273 -7.05 -7.27 19.24
CA PRO A 273 -5.78 -6.55 19.10
C PRO A 273 -5.32 -5.90 20.42
N TYR A 274 -6.21 -5.82 21.41
CA TYR A 274 -5.93 -5.29 22.75
C TYR A 274 -5.75 -6.38 23.81
N ARG A 275 -5.66 -7.66 23.41
CA ARG A 275 -5.45 -8.75 24.36
C ARG A 275 -4.15 -8.52 25.12
N THR A 276 -4.28 -8.32 26.43
CA THR A 276 -3.18 -8.16 27.37
C THR A 276 -3.22 -9.30 28.40
N CYS A 277 -2.08 -9.56 29.06
CA CYS A 277 -2.07 -10.51 30.17
C CYS A 277 -2.95 -10.00 31.33
N ALA A 278 -3.37 -10.90 32.22
CA ALA A 278 -4.15 -10.54 33.40
C ALA A 278 -3.42 -9.48 34.26
N ALA A 279 -4.18 -8.60 34.91
CA ALA A 279 -3.61 -7.59 35.79
C ALA A 279 -2.78 -8.25 36.92
N GLY A 280 -1.58 -7.71 37.18
CA GLY A 280 -0.64 -8.24 38.17
C GLY A 280 0.32 -9.32 37.64
N THR A 281 0.23 -9.69 36.36
CA THR A 281 1.21 -10.54 35.67
C THR A 281 2.58 -9.84 35.62
N ALA A 282 3.67 -10.58 35.77
CA ALA A 282 5.02 -10.03 35.68
C ALA A 282 5.27 -9.42 34.28
N GLU A 283 5.90 -8.25 34.20
CA GLU A 283 6.26 -7.64 32.91
C GLU A 283 7.73 -7.90 32.57
N ARG A 284 7.98 -8.28 31.32
CA ARG A 284 9.31 -8.45 30.73
C ARG A 284 9.45 -7.46 29.58
N ARG A 285 10.16 -6.36 29.85
CA ARG A 285 10.47 -5.37 28.83
C ARG A 285 11.60 -5.87 27.94
N LEU A 286 11.35 -5.89 26.64
CA LEU A 286 12.29 -6.15 25.58
C LEU A 286 12.48 -4.86 24.76
N VAL A 287 13.69 -4.64 24.28
CA VAL A 287 14.00 -3.56 23.35
C VAL A 287 14.71 -4.14 22.14
N GLY A 288 14.39 -3.70 20.93
CA GLY A 288 15.23 -4.05 19.79
C GLY A 288 14.51 -4.07 18.45
N SER A 289 14.91 -4.99 17.59
CA SER A 289 14.56 -4.97 16.18
C SER A 289 13.08 -5.27 15.92
N GLU A 290 12.52 -4.62 14.90
CA GLU A 290 11.14 -4.83 14.47
C GLU A 290 10.89 -6.21 13.83
N PHE A 291 11.91 -6.95 13.40
CA PHE A 291 11.74 -8.28 12.79
C PHE A 291 11.04 -9.29 13.71
N ILE A 292 11.18 -9.12 15.03
CA ILE A 292 10.55 -10.02 16.01
C ILE A 292 9.15 -9.54 16.45
N ALA A 293 8.71 -8.35 16.03
CA ALA A 293 7.49 -7.72 16.54
C ALA A 293 6.25 -8.59 16.31
N ASP A 294 6.12 -9.15 15.10
CA ASP A 294 5.01 -10.04 14.76
C ASP A 294 5.07 -11.38 15.51
N ALA A 295 6.29 -11.91 15.76
CA ALA A 295 6.47 -13.15 16.50
C ALA A 295 6.09 -12.98 17.98
N ILE A 296 6.59 -11.92 18.64
CA ILE A 296 6.25 -11.59 20.03
C ILE A 296 4.75 -11.36 20.18
N ALA A 297 4.14 -10.60 19.26
CA ALA A 297 2.69 -10.38 19.27
C ALA A 297 1.91 -11.70 19.17
N SER A 298 2.36 -12.64 18.34
CA SER A 298 1.71 -13.95 18.20
C SER A 298 1.88 -14.83 19.46
N TRP A 299 3.06 -14.78 20.09
CA TRP A 299 3.36 -15.59 21.28
C TRP A 299 2.71 -15.05 22.55
N GLN A 300 2.39 -13.76 22.60
CA GLN A 300 1.87 -13.08 23.79
C GLN A 300 0.72 -13.84 24.44
N SER A 301 -0.23 -14.35 23.66
CA SER A 301 -1.35 -15.14 24.17
C SER A 301 -0.92 -16.35 25.01
N THR A 302 0.05 -17.11 24.50
CA THR A 302 0.57 -18.33 25.16
C THR A 302 1.53 -17.98 26.30
N LEU A 303 2.33 -16.92 26.15
CA LEU A 303 3.24 -16.43 27.19
C LEU A 303 2.49 -15.88 28.41
N CYS A 304 1.31 -15.29 28.21
CA CYS A 304 0.44 -14.85 29.30
C CYS A 304 -0.16 -16.03 30.07
N ASP A 305 -0.54 -17.12 29.39
CA ASP A 305 -1.28 -18.26 29.98
C ASP A 305 -0.35 -19.33 30.61
N GLY A 306 0.97 -19.15 30.52
CA GLY A 306 1.97 -20.08 31.06
C GLY A 306 2.08 -20.07 32.60
N ALA A 307 2.73 -21.11 33.15
CA ALA A 307 2.91 -21.27 34.61
C ALA A 307 3.72 -20.12 35.26
N ASP A 308 4.63 -19.48 34.50
CA ASP A 308 5.36 -18.26 34.85
C ASP A 308 4.89 -17.06 34.00
N GLY A 309 3.57 -16.99 33.76
CA GLY A 309 2.94 -16.03 32.85
C GLY A 309 3.53 -14.63 32.96
N ALA A 310 3.94 -14.08 31.83
CA ALA A 310 4.57 -12.76 31.77
C ALA A 310 4.10 -11.97 30.55
N ALA A 311 3.84 -10.67 30.74
CA ALA A 311 3.61 -9.75 29.65
C ALA A 311 4.95 -9.34 29.03
N PHE A 312 5.18 -9.71 27.78
CA PHE A 312 6.35 -9.22 27.05
C PHE A 312 5.97 -7.92 26.34
N SER A 313 6.65 -6.84 26.70
CA SER A 313 6.48 -5.52 26.08
C SER A 313 7.71 -5.24 25.22
N LEU A 314 7.55 -5.26 23.90
CA LEU A 314 8.60 -4.91 22.95
C LEU A 314 8.54 -3.42 22.63
N ILE A 315 9.67 -2.74 22.77
CA ILE A 315 9.89 -1.40 22.20
C ILE A 315 10.85 -1.53 21.04
N THR A 316 10.40 -1.15 19.84
CA THR A 316 11.24 -1.19 18.65
C THR A 316 12.13 0.04 18.58
N ASN A 317 13.43 -0.15 18.48
CA ASN A 317 14.46 0.90 18.34
C ASN A 317 15.53 0.43 17.35
N SER A 318 16.38 1.36 16.92
CA SER A 318 17.57 1.00 16.14
C SER A 318 18.47 0.03 16.90
N GLY A 319 19.09 -0.92 16.17
CA GLY A 319 19.89 -1.98 16.77
C GLY A 319 21.07 -1.45 17.59
N ASP A 320 21.69 -0.35 17.14
CA ASP A 320 22.78 0.33 17.84
C ASP A 320 22.33 0.93 19.19
N LEU A 321 21.17 1.59 19.22
CA LEU A 321 20.56 2.13 20.44
C LEU A 321 20.17 1.01 21.40
N ALA A 322 19.60 -0.09 20.88
CA ALA A 322 19.27 -1.25 21.70
C ALA A 322 20.53 -1.84 22.36
N ARG A 323 21.61 -2.06 21.61
CA ARG A 323 22.89 -2.54 22.15
C ARG A 323 23.50 -1.57 23.15
N SER A 324 23.44 -0.27 22.87
CA SER A 324 23.89 0.79 23.80
C SER A 324 23.11 0.77 25.12
N GLN A 325 21.79 0.61 25.08
CA GLN A 325 20.94 0.47 26.26
C GLN A 325 21.25 -0.79 27.07
N LEU A 326 21.57 -1.91 26.41
CA LEU A 326 22.00 -3.13 27.09
C LEU A 326 23.32 -2.91 27.84
N LEU A 327 24.34 -2.35 27.18
CA LEU A 327 25.66 -2.11 27.78
C LEU A 327 25.60 -1.10 28.94
N GLN A 328 24.74 -0.08 28.83
CA GLN A 328 24.50 0.89 29.89
C GLN A 328 23.56 0.39 31.00
N ARG A 329 23.14 -0.88 30.95
CA ARG A 329 22.23 -1.52 31.92
C ARG A 329 20.85 -0.83 32.03
N GLN A 330 20.41 -0.21 30.94
CA GLN A 330 19.10 0.45 30.82
C GLN A 330 18.00 -0.52 30.31
N ALA A 331 18.39 -1.64 29.71
CA ALA A 331 17.50 -2.72 29.30
C ALA A 331 17.94 -4.06 29.92
N GLY A 332 16.98 -4.89 30.35
CA GLY A 332 17.23 -6.22 30.93
C GLY A 332 17.51 -7.30 29.87
N GLY A 333 17.19 -7.02 28.61
CA GLY A 333 17.42 -7.89 27.47
C GLY A 333 17.08 -7.15 26.18
N VAL A 334 17.79 -7.47 25.10
CA VAL A 334 17.56 -6.86 23.79
C VAL A 334 17.48 -7.89 22.69
N VAL A 335 16.72 -7.59 21.64
CA VAL A 335 16.59 -8.43 20.45
C VAL A 335 17.23 -7.72 19.28
N VAL A 336 18.28 -8.29 18.72
CA VAL A 336 19.06 -7.69 17.63
C VAL A 336 19.37 -8.74 16.57
N VAL A 337 19.61 -8.29 15.34
CA VAL A 337 19.99 -9.18 14.24
C VAL A 337 21.51 -9.33 14.19
N ASP A 338 22.23 -8.21 14.32
CA ASP A 338 23.68 -8.21 14.39
C ASP A 338 24.18 -8.37 15.84
N PRO A 339 25.27 -9.12 16.07
CA PRO A 339 25.87 -9.27 17.40
C PRO A 339 26.44 -7.94 17.92
N LEU A 340 26.75 -7.87 19.22
CA LEU A 340 27.47 -6.72 19.78
C LEU A 340 28.95 -6.79 19.39
N THR A 341 29.40 -5.82 18.61
CA THR A 341 30.81 -5.58 18.25
C THR A 341 31.12 -4.09 18.40
N PRO A 342 32.40 -3.66 18.42
CA PRO A 342 32.74 -2.24 18.45
C PRO A 342 32.04 -1.40 17.35
N GLU A 343 31.76 -2.02 16.20
CA GLU A 343 31.12 -1.39 15.05
C GLU A 343 29.59 -1.31 15.17
N THR A 344 28.96 -2.13 16.01
CA THR A 344 27.48 -2.22 16.08
C THR A 344 26.89 -1.60 17.33
N ILE A 345 27.71 -1.28 18.34
CA ILE A 345 27.24 -0.72 19.63
C ILE A 345 26.94 0.80 19.56
N GLY A 346 27.04 1.41 18.38
CA GLY A 346 26.73 2.81 18.14
C GLY A 346 27.69 3.74 18.90
N THR A 347 27.12 4.65 19.69
CA THR A 347 27.87 5.62 20.50
C THR A 347 28.29 5.10 21.88
N ALA A 348 28.01 3.84 22.19
CA ALA A 348 28.42 3.24 23.46
C ALA A 348 29.94 3.13 23.54
N ASP A 349 30.47 3.26 24.76
CA ASP A 349 31.89 3.06 25.01
C ASP A 349 32.27 1.58 24.77
N SER A 350 33.17 1.36 23.82
CA SER A 350 33.69 0.02 23.48
C SER A 350 34.33 -0.71 24.66
N THR A 351 34.77 0.00 25.71
CA THR A 351 35.28 -0.64 26.93
C THR A 351 34.20 -1.37 27.71
N LEU A 352 32.94 -0.90 27.65
CA LEU A 352 31.80 -1.57 28.29
C LEU A 352 31.54 -2.95 27.66
N LEU A 353 31.85 -3.12 26.38
CA LEU A 353 31.71 -4.41 25.71
C LEU A 353 32.69 -5.44 26.27
N ALA A 354 33.92 -5.04 26.59
CA ALA A 354 34.94 -5.93 27.14
C ALA A 354 34.59 -6.42 28.56
N ASP A 355 33.90 -5.60 29.33
CA ASP A 355 33.51 -5.90 30.72
C ASP A 355 32.15 -6.60 30.84
N ALA A 356 31.38 -6.70 29.75
CA ALA A 356 30.02 -7.24 29.78
C ALA A 356 29.99 -8.78 29.73
N ASP A 357 29.29 -9.43 30.68
CA ASP A 357 28.93 -10.85 30.59
C ASP A 357 27.62 -10.99 29.80
N ILE A 358 27.75 -11.09 28.47
CA ILE A 358 26.61 -11.16 27.54
C ILE A 358 26.32 -12.61 27.18
N ARG A 359 25.04 -12.98 27.23
CA ARG A 359 24.54 -14.29 26.76
C ARG A 359 23.67 -14.09 25.52
N TYR A 360 23.92 -14.91 24.49
CA TYR A 360 23.15 -14.92 23.25
C TYR A 360 22.26 -16.15 23.19
N ALA A 361 21.02 -15.97 22.74
CA ALA A 361 20.11 -17.05 22.43
C ALA A 361 19.36 -16.72 21.12
N PRO A 362 19.44 -17.56 20.08
CA PRO A 362 18.61 -17.39 18.89
C PRO A 362 17.16 -17.71 19.25
N ILE A 363 16.23 -16.82 18.90
CA ILE A 363 14.79 -16.96 19.22
C ILE A 363 13.89 -17.06 18.00
N ALA A 364 14.35 -16.59 16.82
CA ALA A 364 13.64 -16.68 15.56
C ALA A 364 14.63 -16.60 14.39
N ASN A 365 14.20 -17.07 13.21
CA ASN A 365 14.87 -16.82 11.96
C ASN A 365 14.05 -15.83 11.13
N THR A 366 14.70 -14.96 10.39
CA THR A 366 14.01 -13.96 9.56
C THR A 366 14.97 -13.46 8.48
N ALA A 367 14.44 -12.76 7.49
CA ALA A 367 15.24 -12.14 6.46
C ALA A 367 14.68 -10.79 6.04
N VAL A 368 15.57 -9.93 5.54
CA VAL A 368 15.19 -8.78 4.71
C VAL A 368 14.97 -9.30 3.30
N THR A 369 13.85 -8.93 2.70
CA THR A 369 13.53 -9.22 1.30
C THR A 369 13.07 -7.96 0.58
N ILE A 370 13.03 -7.99 -0.74
CA ILE A 370 12.39 -6.95 -1.55
C ILE A 370 10.99 -7.43 -1.94
N GLY A 371 9.99 -6.98 -1.17
CA GLY A 371 8.60 -7.22 -1.49
C GLY A 371 8.17 -6.33 -2.65
N TYR A 372 7.30 -6.83 -3.52
CA TYR A 372 6.80 -6.06 -4.64
C TYR A 372 5.35 -6.38 -5.00
N LEU A 373 4.71 -5.39 -5.62
CA LEU A 373 3.50 -5.54 -6.40
C LEU A 373 3.83 -5.03 -7.81
N ALA A 374 3.76 -5.93 -8.79
CA ALA A 374 3.95 -5.62 -10.20
C ALA A 374 2.82 -6.27 -11.00
N GLU A 375 2.08 -5.47 -11.75
CA GLU A 375 0.98 -5.96 -12.59
C GLU A 375 0.83 -5.13 -13.86
N THR A 376 0.34 -5.76 -14.92
CA THR A 376 -0.02 -5.11 -16.19
C THR A 376 -1.33 -4.34 -16.09
N ALA A 377 -1.64 -3.57 -17.14
CA ALA A 377 -2.89 -2.81 -17.24
C ALA A 377 -4.18 -3.65 -17.13
N ASP A 378 -4.13 -4.93 -17.49
CA ASP A 378 -5.26 -5.86 -17.37
C ASP A 378 -5.33 -6.58 -16.01
N GLY A 379 -4.46 -6.18 -15.06
CA GLY A 379 -4.39 -6.75 -13.71
C GLY A 379 -3.59 -8.06 -13.62
N THR A 380 -2.96 -8.52 -14.71
CA THR A 380 -2.10 -9.70 -14.67
C THR A 380 -0.84 -9.41 -13.84
N GLN A 381 -0.65 -10.16 -12.76
CA GLN A 381 0.53 -10.00 -11.91
C GLN A 381 1.78 -10.61 -12.54
N PHE A 382 2.91 -9.94 -12.38
CA PHE A 382 4.21 -10.46 -12.78
C PHE A 382 4.76 -11.40 -11.70
N PRO A 383 4.92 -12.71 -12.00
CA PRO A 383 5.21 -13.71 -10.97
C PRO A 383 6.65 -13.67 -10.47
N THR A 384 7.57 -13.09 -11.27
CA THR A 384 8.99 -13.05 -10.96
C THR A 384 9.57 -11.71 -11.37
N LEU A 385 10.34 -11.11 -10.47
CA LEU A 385 11.09 -9.88 -10.67
C LEU A 385 12.53 -10.14 -10.21
N ARG A 386 13.52 -9.79 -11.02
CA ARG A 386 14.95 -10.02 -10.74
C ARG A 386 15.66 -8.71 -10.47
N LEU A 387 16.47 -8.65 -9.42
CA LEU A 387 17.21 -7.45 -9.04
C LEU A 387 18.69 -7.75 -8.81
N THR A 388 19.56 -6.93 -9.40
CA THR A 388 20.99 -6.90 -9.08
C THR A 388 21.27 -5.94 -7.92
N PRO A 389 22.37 -6.14 -7.17
CA PRO A 389 22.87 -5.16 -6.20
C PRO A 389 22.97 -3.74 -6.77
N ARG A 390 23.46 -3.58 -8.01
CA ARG A 390 23.58 -2.26 -8.68
C ARG A 390 22.20 -1.63 -8.94
N LEU A 391 21.21 -2.41 -9.37
CA LEU A 391 19.86 -1.90 -9.59
C LEU A 391 19.19 -1.45 -8.29
N ILE A 392 19.43 -2.16 -7.19
CA ILE A 392 19.02 -1.72 -5.85
C ILE A 392 19.76 -0.44 -5.45
N ALA A 393 21.07 -0.35 -5.69
CA ALA A 393 21.85 0.85 -5.42
C ALA A 393 21.26 2.08 -6.13
N LYS A 394 20.94 1.98 -7.43
CA LYS A 394 20.28 3.06 -8.22
C LYS A 394 18.99 3.56 -7.55
N MET A 395 18.15 2.65 -7.05
CA MET A 395 16.91 3.00 -6.36
C MET A 395 17.17 3.62 -4.97
N LEU A 396 18.14 3.09 -4.22
CA LEU A 396 18.56 3.63 -2.92
C LEU A 396 19.16 5.04 -3.01
N THR A 397 19.81 5.38 -4.12
CA THR A 397 20.47 6.67 -4.33
C THR A 397 19.64 7.65 -5.15
N GLN A 398 18.31 7.50 -5.18
CA GLN A 398 17.38 8.38 -5.93
C GLN A 398 17.88 8.69 -7.35
N SER A 399 18.39 7.69 -8.08
CA SER A 399 19.09 7.89 -9.35
C SER A 399 18.17 7.76 -10.58
N PHE A 400 16.90 8.06 -10.38
CA PHE A 400 15.86 8.17 -11.41
C PHE A 400 15.16 9.52 -11.29
N ARG A 401 14.74 10.12 -12.41
CA ARG A 401 14.17 11.48 -12.39
C ARG A 401 12.81 11.57 -11.69
N ASN A 402 12.09 10.45 -11.53
CA ASN A 402 10.89 10.41 -10.72
C ASN A 402 11.18 10.24 -9.24
N ALA A 403 12.40 9.89 -8.83
CA ALA A 403 12.80 9.75 -7.43
C ALA A 403 13.26 11.08 -6.80
N VAL A 404 13.30 12.16 -7.58
CA VAL A 404 13.63 13.52 -7.12
C VAL A 404 12.39 14.42 -7.18
N PRO A 405 12.27 15.45 -6.32
CA PRO A 405 11.06 16.26 -6.20
C PRO A 405 10.56 16.87 -7.51
N LYS A 406 9.26 16.76 -7.76
CA LYS A 406 8.55 17.41 -8.87
C LYS A 406 7.07 17.46 -8.54
N GLY A 407 6.30 18.34 -9.16
CA GLY A 407 4.84 18.24 -9.08
C GLY A 407 4.27 17.15 -9.98
N GLU A 408 3.00 16.84 -9.76
CA GLU A 408 2.24 15.85 -10.52
C GLU A 408 2.30 16.13 -12.04
N GLY A 409 2.45 15.08 -12.86
CA GLY A 409 2.51 15.22 -14.31
C GLY A 409 3.72 16.02 -14.83
N GLY A 410 4.71 16.30 -13.97
CA GLY A 410 5.83 17.18 -14.30
C GLY A 410 5.49 18.66 -14.20
N SER A 411 4.30 19.03 -13.69
CA SER A 411 4.03 20.39 -13.21
C SER A 411 5.09 20.72 -12.16
N TYR A 412 5.66 21.92 -12.17
CA TYR A 412 6.74 22.30 -11.25
C TYR A 412 8.01 21.44 -11.42
N PRO A 413 8.91 21.80 -12.35
CA PRO A 413 10.18 21.09 -12.49
C PRO A 413 11.02 21.21 -11.20
N PRO A 414 11.86 20.21 -10.87
CA PRO A 414 12.81 20.36 -9.77
C PRO A 414 13.79 21.49 -10.03
N VAL A 415 14.20 22.09 -8.93
CA VAL A 415 15.35 22.97 -8.83
C VAL A 415 16.44 22.22 -8.07
N GLY A 416 17.53 21.92 -8.76
CA GLY A 416 18.70 21.25 -8.21
C GLY A 416 19.52 20.57 -9.31
N ASP A 417 20.73 20.13 -8.96
CA ASP A 417 21.72 19.67 -9.95
C ASP A 417 21.48 18.22 -10.40
N SER A 418 20.73 17.43 -9.62
CA SER A 418 20.62 16.00 -9.86
C SER A 418 19.85 15.67 -11.13
N ARG A 419 18.64 16.23 -11.33
CA ARG A 419 17.73 15.83 -12.44
C ARG A 419 18.40 15.88 -13.82
N ALA A 420 19.28 16.86 -14.07
CA ALA A 420 19.94 17.04 -15.35
C ALA A 420 20.90 15.89 -15.71
N THR A 421 21.44 15.21 -14.69
CA THR A 421 22.38 14.08 -14.85
C THR A 421 21.69 12.73 -14.94
N LEU A 422 20.45 12.63 -14.43
CA LEU A 422 19.69 11.39 -14.44
C LEU A 422 19.12 11.12 -15.84
N ARG A 423 19.30 9.89 -16.34
CA ARG A 423 18.92 9.51 -17.70
C ARG A 423 17.45 9.11 -17.83
N HIS A 424 17.01 8.22 -16.96
CA HIS A 424 15.69 7.59 -17.01
C HIS A 424 14.71 8.22 -16.04
N GLU A 425 13.43 8.21 -16.37
CA GLU A 425 12.40 8.70 -15.45
C GLU A 425 12.19 7.71 -14.31
N THR A 426 12.23 6.40 -14.58
CA THR A 426 12.04 5.35 -13.56
C THR A 426 12.82 4.08 -13.90
N VAL A 427 12.84 3.14 -12.96
CA VAL A 427 13.55 1.86 -13.08
C VAL A 427 13.08 1.00 -14.27
N VAL A 428 11.81 1.12 -14.69
CA VAL A 428 11.27 0.30 -15.80
C VAL A 428 11.86 0.64 -17.17
N GLU A 429 12.49 1.81 -17.31
CA GLU A 429 13.20 2.24 -18.52
C GLU A 429 14.69 1.87 -18.49
N ASP A 430 15.20 1.44 -17.33
CA ASP A 430 16.60 1.08 -17.16
C ASP A 430 16.93 -0.15 -18.03
N GLU A 431 18.00 -0.06 -18.80
CA GLU A 431 18.39 -1.14 -19.69
C GLU A 431 18.85 -2.39 -18.92
N GLU A 432 19.37 -2.24 -17.70
CA GLU A 432 19.66 -3.37 -16.80
C GLU A 432 18.36 -4.05 -16.38
N TRP A 433 17.32 -3.29 -16.01
CA TRP A 433 16.00 -3.85 -15.70
C TRP A 433 15.47 -4.70 -16.85
N ALA A 434 15.51 -4.17 -18.07
CA ALA A 434 15.11 -4.89 -19.28
C ALA A 434 15.97 -6.14 -19.54
N ALA A 435 17.29 -6.05 -19.35
CA ALA A 435 18.23 -7.16 -19.56
C ALA A 435 17.99 -8.33 -18.59
N LEU A 436 17.43 -8.07 -17.40
CA LEU A 436 17.06 -9.10 -16.42
C LEU A 436 15.75 -9.84 -16.76
N GLY A 437 15.04 -9.41 -17.81
CA GLY A 437 13.76 -9.97 -18.22
C GLY A 437 12.57 -9.45 -17.40
N ASN A 438 12.75 -8.33 -16.69
CA ASN A 438 11.68 -7.67 -15.94
C ASN A 438 10.69 -6.96 -16.89
N PRO A 439 9.47 -6.65 -16.44
CA PRO A 439 8.46 -6.06 -17.31
C PRO A 439 8.80 -4.63 -17.76
N THR A 440 8.80 -4.40 -19.07
CA THR A 440 9.09 -3.11 -19.71
C THR A 440 7.84 -2.44 -20.31
N ASN A 441 6.70 -3.12 -20.28
CA ASN A 441 5.42 -2.61 -20.77
C ASN A 441 4.64 -1.80 -19.72
N LEU A 442 5.32 -1.35 -18.66
CA LEU A 442 4.76 -0.46 -17.65
C LEU A 442 5.02 0.99 -18.05
N ILE A 443 4.04 1.88 -17.85
CA ILE A 443 4.19 3.29 -18.24
C ILE A 443 4.91 4.06 -17.13
N PRO A 444 6.07 4.70 -17.41
CA PRO A 444 6.83 5.47 -16.42
C PRO A 444 6.03 6.58 -15.73
N ALA A 445 5.18 7.27 -16.50
CA ALA A 445 4.29 8.32 -15.99
C ALA A 445 3.19 7.78 -15.05
N VAL A 446 2.94 6.48 -15.02
CA VAL A 446 2.03 5.84 -14.07
C VAL A 446 2.78 5.33 -12.86
N VAL A 447 3.90 4.63 -13.09
CA VAL A 447 4.71 4.03 -12.01
C VAL A 447 5.37 5.08 -11.11
N GLN A 448 5.74 6.25 -11.64
CA GLN A 448 6.44 7.31 -10.90
C GLN A 448 7.73 6.79 -10.23
N ASP A 449 7.89 6.97 -8.92
CA ASP A 449 8.97 6.41 -8.11
C ASP A 449 8.47 5.17 -7.34
N PRO A 450 8.72 3.95 -7.86
CA PRO A 450 8.16 2.74 -7.28
C PRO A 450 8.84 2.32 -5.98
N TRP A 451 9.96 2.95 -5.60
CA TRP A 451 10.78 2.53 -4.48
C TRP A 451 10.35 3.17 -3.16
N VAL A 452 9.87 2.35 -2.23
CA VAL A 452 9.46 2.78 -0.88
C VAL A 452 10.34 2.15 0.19
N VAL A 453 10.76 2.92 1.19
CA VAL A 453 11.71 2.49 2.23
C VAL A 453 11.25 2.87 3.62
N THR A 454 11.67 2.09 4.63
CA THR A 454 11.50 2.44 6.05
C THR A 454 12.49 3.53 6.48
N GLY A 455 12.28 4.19 7.61
CA GLY A 455 13.21 5.18 8.16
C GLY A 455 12.54 6.34 8.88
N PRO A 456 13.30 7.39 9.25
CA PRO A 456 14.75 7.53 9.06
C PRO A 456 15.58 6.79 10.13
N ALA A 457 14.95 6.09 11.07
CA ALA A 457 15.66 5.33 12.10
C ALA A 457 16.51 4.20 11.47
N GLY A 458 17.70 3.97 12.05
CA GLY A 458 18.57 2.89 11.59
C GLY A 458 18.05 1.52 12.02
N ASP A 459 18.37 0.46 11.27
CA ASP A 459 18.04 -0.92 11.64
C ASP A 459 19.10 -1.91 11.08
N ASP A 460 19.28 -3.03 11.78
CA ASP A 460 20.26 -4.05 11.37
C ASP A 460 19.90 -4.69 10.02
N GLY A 461 18.62 -4.79 9.67
CA GLY A 461 18.16 -5.26 8.37
C GLY A 461 18.50 -4.28 7.23
N VAL A 462 18.45 -2.98 7.51
CA VAL A 462 18.92 -1.95 6.56
C VAL A 462 20.43 -2.08 6.35
N ARG A 463 21.18 -2.32 7.43
CA ARG A 463 22.62 -2.61 7.34
C ARG A 463 22.92 -3.87 6.54
N ALA A 464 22.13 -4.93 6.72
CA ALA A 464 22.27 -6.16 5.94
C ALA A 464 22.05 -5.91 4.44
N LEU A 465 21.06 -5.08 4.07
CA LEU A 465 20.83 -4.71 2.66
C LEU A 465 22.00 -3.90 2.09
N TRP A 466 22.55 -2.94 2.83
CA TRP A 466 23.76 -2.21 2.39
C TRP A 466 24.98 -3.11 2.27
N ARG A 467 25.20 -4.05 3.19
CA ARG A 467 26.27 -5.06 3.08
C ARG A 467 26.11 -5.91 1.82
N TYR A 468 24.88 -6.30 1.48
CA TYR A 468 24.59 -7.02 0.24
C TYR A 468 24.91 -6.17 -0.99
N VAL A 469 24.50 -4.89 -1.00
CA VAL A 469 24.82 -3.96 -2.09
C VAL A 469 26.34 -3.78 -2.25
N LEU A 470 27.05 -3.53 -1.15
CA LEU A 470 28.49 -3.28 -1.16
C LEU A 470 29.35 -4.53 -1.40
N ALA A 471 28.80 -5.73 -1.22
CA ALA A 471 29.48 -6.96 -1.58
C ALA A 471 29.71 -7.07 -3.10
N ASP A 472 28.96 -6.34 -3.91
CA ASP A 472 28.98 -6.45 -5.37
C ASP A 472 29.86 -5.42 -6.08
N ALA A 473 30.69 -5.87 -7.00
CA ALA A 473 31.62 -5.01 -7.73
C ALA A 473 30.93 -3.99 -8.62
N ASP A 474 29.85 -4.37 -9.32
CA ASP A 474 29.09 -3.45 -10.17
C ASP A 474 28.44 -2.34 -9.34
N ALA A 475 27.86 -2.69 -8.18
CA ALA A 475 27.25 -1.71 -7.29
C ALA A 475 28.28 -0.77 -6.67
N ARG A 476 29.42 -1.28 -6.20
CA ARG A 476 30.51 -0.44 -5.66
C ARG A 476 31.05 0.53 -6.72
N ALA A 477 31.29 0.06 -7.94
CA ALA A 477 31.75 0.90 -9.04
C ALA A 477 30.74 2.03 -9.33
N TYR A 478 29.45 1.69 -9.40
CA TYR A 478 28.37 2.66 -9.60
C TYR A 478 28.31 3.72 -8.48
N LEU A 479 28.36 3.29 -7.21
CA LEU A 479 28.36 4.18 -6.05
C LEU A 479 29.62 5.07 -5.99
N ALA A 480 30.75 4.61 -6.54
CA ALA A 480 31.97 5.40 -6.70
C ALA A 480 31.87 6.46 -7.83
N GLY A 481 30.81 6.42 -8.65
CA GLY A 481 30.56 7.35 -9.75
C GLY A 481 30.87 6.81 -11.14
N GLU A 482 31.30 5.55 -11.27
CA GLU A 482 31.49 4.93 -12.58
C GLU A 482 30.13 4.71 -13.27
N PRO A 483 29.98 5.09 -14.55
CA PRO A 483 28.76 4.78 -15.28
C PRO A 483 28.56 3.27 -15.39
N ASP A 484 27.31 2.82 -15.32
CA ASP A 484 26.97 1.44 -15.65
C ASP A 484 27.26 1.13 -17.14
N PRO A 485 27.15 -0.13 -17.60
CA PRO A 485 27.43 -0.48 -18.98
C PRO A 485 26.60 0.29 -20.03
N TRP A 486 25.45 0.85 -19.65
CA TRP A 486 24.58 1.64 -20.53
C TRP A 486 24.81 3.14 -20.41
N GLY A 487 25.58 3.60 -19.42
CA GLY A 487 25.91 5.00 -19.16
C GLY A 487 25.04 5.68 -18.11
N ASN A 488 24.27 4.92 -17.30
CA ASN A 488 23.58 5.48 -16.14
C ASN A 488 24.60 5.77 -15.04
N THR A 489 24.49 6.94 -14.41
CA THR A 489 25.35 7.36 -13.31
C THR A 489 24.57 7.50 -12.01
N VAL A 490 25.26 7.45 -10.88
CA VAL A 490 24.68 7.75 -9.57
C VAL A 490 24.25 9.21 -9.51
N ASN A 491 23.18 9.48 -8.76
CA ASN A 491 22.76 10.83 -8.44
C ASN A 491 23.94 11.62 -7.83
N PRO A 492 24.28 12.80 -8.35
CA PRO A 492 25.41 13.61 -7.89
C PRO A 492 25.49 13.91 -6.39
N TYR A 493 24.35 13.99 -5.69
CA TYR A 493 24.33 14.21 -4.23
C TYR A 493 24.77 12.98 -3.43
N TYR A 494 24.79 11.81 -4.06
CA TYR A 494 25.20 10.52 -3.49
C TYR A 494 26.65 10.15 -3.83
N LEU A 495 27.36 10.99 -4.57
CA LEU A 495 28.78 10.80 -4.84
C LEU A 495 29.62 11.05 -3.57
N PRO A 496 30.75 10.36 -3.41
CA PRO A 496 31.67 10.62 -2.30
C PRO A 496 32.11 12.10 -2.26
N PRO A 497 32.29 12.68 -1.06
CA PRO A 497 32.80 14.04 -0.94
C PRO A 497 34.12 14.23 -1.70
N GLY A 498 34.17 15.24 -2.58
CA GLY A 498 35.33 15.54 -3.41
C GLY A 498 35.45 14.73 -4.71
N ALA A 499 34.52 13.82 -5.00
CA ALA A 499 34.44 13.15 -6.30
C ALA A 499 34.14 14.14 -7.43
N SER A 500 34.58 13.83 -8.65
CA SER A 500 34.27 14.64 -9.82
C SER A 500 32.76 14.62 -10.10
N GLY A 501 32.14 15.80 -10.23
CA GLY A 501 30.71 15.92 -10.50
C GLY A 501 29.81 15.76 -9.28
N VAL A 502 30.36 15.67 -8.06
CA VAL A 502 29.58 15.70 -6.81
C VAL A 502 28.77 16.99 -6.71
N ALA A 503 27.49 16.86 -6.33
CA ALA A 503 26.63 17.99 -6.00
C ALA A 503 26.50 18.13 -4.48
N GLY A 504 26.44 19.37 -3.99
CA GLY A 504 26.34 19.63 -2.56
C GLY A 504 27.51 19.02 -1.75
N PRO A 505 27.26 18.54 -0.51
CA PRO A 505 28.31 17.98 0.34
C PRO A 505 28.77 16.57 -0.06
N GLY A 506 27.99 15.84 -0.87
CA GLY A 506 28.20 14.41 -1.12
C GLY A 506 27.99 13.54 0.13
N ILE A 507 28.05 12.22 -0.06
CA ILE A 507 28.02 11.21 1.01
C ILE A 507 28.89 10.02 0.61
N ASP A 508 29.72 9.54 1.53
CA ASP A 508 30.52 8.33 1.29
C ASP A 508 29.72 7.09 1.71
N LEU A 509 29.17 6.40 0.72
CA LEU A 509 28.44 5.16 0.93
C LEU A 509 29.32 3.90 0.89
N LEU A 510 30.63 4.03 0.64
CA LEU A 510 31.53 2.90 0.41
C LEU A 510 32.30 2.45 1.65
N THR A 511 32.41 3.31 2.67
CA THR A 511 33.32 3.09 3.80
C THR A 511 32.66 3.05 5.19
N ALA A 512 31.48 3.68 5.36
CA ALA A 512 30.78 3.71 6.64
C ALA A 512 29.79 2.54 6.76
N PRO A 513 29.59 1.95 7.96
CA PRO A 513 28.43 1.10 8.22
C PRO A 513 27.16 1.93 8.08
N ILE A 514 26.43 1.75 6.97
CA ILE A 514 25.16 2.42 6.74
C ILE A 514 24.04 1.52 7.22
N ASP A 515 23.22 2.03 8.13
CA ASP A 515 22.05 1.33 8.65
C ASP A 515 20.76 2.12 8.48
N THR A 516 20.80 3.19 7.68
CA THR A 516 19.65 4.00 7.28
C THR A 516 19.51 4.02 5.76
N PHE A 517 18.38 4.48 5.25
CA PHE A 517 18.22 4.78 3.82
C PHE A 517 18.34 6.29 3.63
N PRO A 518 19.54 6.85 3.39
CA PRO A 518 19.69 8.29 3.25
C PRO A 518 18.86 8.84 2.08
N LYS A 519 18.21 9.99 2.30
CA LYS A 519 17.57 10.83 1.26
C LYS A 519 18.29 12.18 1.22
N VAL A 520 19.45 12.24 0.57
CA VAL A 520 20.36 13.40 0.60
C VAL A 520 20.24 14.33 -0.61
N ASP A 521 19.41 14.00 -1.59
CA ASP A 521 19.16 14.88 -2.72
C ASP A 521 18.52 16.19 -2.26
N LEU A 522 19.20 17.30 -2.53
CA LEU A 522 18.81 18.65 -2.07
C LEU A 522 17.89 19.38 -3.06
N SER A 523 17.41 18.71 -4.09
CA SER A 523 16.49 19.31 -5.05
C SER A 523 15.15 19.63 -4.38
N VAL A 524 14.51 20.69 -4.84
CA VAL A 524 13.19 21.12 -4.37
C VAL A 524 12.25 21.37 -5.55
N ALA A 525 10.94 21.32 -5.34
CA ALA A 525 9.96 21.75 -6.33
C ALA A 525 8.79 22.50 -5.66
N PRO A 526 8.22 23.55 -6.28
CA PRO A 526 8.73 24.28 -7.44
C PRO A 526 9.95 25.16 -7.07
N ASP A 527 10.40 26.02 -7.99
CA ASP A 527 11.29 27.14 -7.67
C ASP A 527 10.66 28.15 -6.70
N ASP A 528 11.49 28.94 -6.01
CA ASP A 528 11.07 29.91 -4.99
C ASP A 528 10.07 30.95 -5.51
N VAL A 529 10.20 31.37 -6.77
CA VAL A 529 9.32 32.39 -7.37
C VAL A 529 7.93 31.83 -7.57
N THR A 530 7.83 30.61 -8.10
CA THR A 530 6.58 29.88 -8.27
C THR A 530 5.99 29.51 -6.91
N ALA A 531 6.81 29.07 -5.95
CA ALA A 531 6.38 28.77 -4.59
C ALA A 531 5.70 30.01 -3.97
N LEU A 532 6.38 31.16 -3.95
CA LEU A 532 5.85 32.40 -3.37
C LEU A 532 4.62 32.94 -4.09
N SER A 533 4.58 32.86 -5.43
CA SER A 533 3.50 33.44 -6.22
C SER A 533 2.24 32.57 -6.31
N GLN A 534 2.37 31.24 -6.28
CA GLN A 534 1.27 30.31 -6.55
C GLN A 534 0.98 29.36 -5.39
N LEU A 535 2.00 28.97 -4.63
CA LEU A 535 1.93 27.86 -3.66
C LEU A 535 2.24 28.31 -2.23
N ARG A 536 2.02 29.59 -1.92
CA ARG A 536 2.15 30.17 -0.57
C ARG A 536 3.55 30.03 0.04
N GLY A 537 4.58 30.00 -0.80
CA GLY A 537 5.98 29.80 -0.41
C GLY A 537 6.33 28.36 -0.06
N MET A 538 5.45 27.38 -0.31
CA MET A 538 5.75 25.98 -0.04
C MET A 538 6.53 25.34 -1.18
N GLN A 539 7.52 24.54 -0.79
CA GLN A 539 8.30 23.66 -1.64
C GLN A 539 8.30 22.26 -1.04
N ILE A 540 8.42 21.26 -1.90
CA ILE A 540 8.63 19.87 -1.53
C ILE A 540 10.10 19.51 -1.76
N ASP A 541 10.73 18.98 -0.72
CA ASP A 541 12.07 18.38 -0.76
C ASP A 541 11.99 16.85 -0.92
N SER A 542 13.13 16.17 -0.99
CA SER A 542 13.18 14.71 -1.15
C SER A 542 12.43 13.94 -0.06
N LEU A 543 12.45 14.43 1.18
CA LEU A 543 11.78 13.79 2.32
C LEU A 543 10.27 13.96 2.26
N SER A 544 9.80 15.16 1.93
CA SER A 544 8.38 15.45 1.76
C SER A 544 7.83 14.72 0.54
N TYR A 545 8.57 14.71 -0.56
CA TYR A 545 8.17 14.13 -1.84
C TYR A 545 7.96 12.62 -1.77
N ASN A 546 8.92 11.86 -1.23
CA ASN A 546 8.78 10.41 -1.00
C ASN A 546 9.11 10.11 0.48
N PRO A 547 8.12 10.16 1.39
CA PRO A 547 8.34 10.01 2.83
C PRO A 547 8.57 8.55 3.23
N TYR A 548 9.43 8.33 4.23
CA TYR A 548 9.66 7.00 4.78
C TYR A 548 8.39 6.33 5.32
N SER A 549 8.38 5.00 5.27
CA SER A 549 7.54 4.17 6.13
C SER A 549 8.13 4.14 7.54
N LEU A 550 7.29 4.04 8.56
CA LEU A 550 7.78 4.00 9.95
C LEU A 550 8.45 2.67 10.33
N THR A 551 8.06 1.59 9.66
CA THR A 551 8.49 0.21 9.93
C THR A 551 8.53 -0.58 8.61
N LEU A 552 9.27 -1.68 8.55
CA LEU A 552 9.25 -2.66 7.45
C LEU A 552 7.86 -3.27 7.26
N LYS A 553 7.09 -3.42 8.36
CA LYS A 553 5.68 -3.84 8.31
C LYS A 553 4.79 -2.81 7.62
N ALA A 554 4.92 -1.53 7.99
CA ALA A 554 4.20 -0.45 7.33
C ALA A 554 4.62 -0.34 5.85
N ASN A 555 5.88 -0.61 5.53
CA ASN A 555 6.37 -0.64 4.16
C ASN A 555 5.71 -1.76 3.34
N ALA A 556 5.59 -2.98 3.89
CA ALA A 556 4.83 -4.07 3.24
C ALA A 556 3.36 -3.67 3.00
N SER A 557 2.73 -3.03 3.99
CA SER A 557 1.35 -2.55 3.84
C SER A 557 1.21 -1.49 2.74
N ARG A 558 2.21 -0.61 2.55
CA ARG A 558 2.23 0.34 1.42
C ARG A 558 2.34 -0.37 0.08
N ILE A 559 3.26 -1.34 -0.03
CA ILE A 559 3.49 -2.12 -1.26
C ILE A 559 2.22 -2.85 -1.68
N VAL A 560 1.56 -3.59 -0.79
CA VAL A 560 0.35 -4.36 -1.15
C VAL A 560 -0.84 -3.46 -1.56
N ASN A 561 -0.88 -2.24 -1.03
CA ASN A 561 -1.91 -1.26 -1.36
C ASN A 561 -1.57 -0.40 -2.59
N ALA A 562 -0.36 -0.54 -3.16
CA ALA A 562 0.16 0.39 -4.16
C ALA A 562 0.19 1.86 -3.67
N ASP A 563 0.39 2.08 -2.37
CA ASP A 563 0.40 3.40 -1.74
C ASP A 563 1.84 3.91 -1.55
N GLN A 564 2.36 4.63 -2.54
CA GLN A 564 3.68 5.27 -2.44
C GLN A 564 3.70 6.43 -1.43
N ARG A 565 2.53 7.04 -1.16
CA ARG A 565 2.39 8.31 -0.43
C ARG A 565 3.26 9.44 -1.01
N LEU A 566 3.47 9.40 -2.32
CA LEU A 566 4.24 10.39 -3.05
C LEU A 566 3.55 11.76 -2.95
N THR A 567 4.16 12.74 -2.30
CA THR A 567 3.57 14.08 -2.09
C THR A 567 4.01 15.02 -3.19
N ASN A 568 3.16 15.17 -4.20
CA ASN A 568 3.47 15.98 -5.38
C ASN A 568 2.26 16.70 -5.99
N VAL A 569 1.06 16.49 -5.43
CA VAL A 569 -0.16 17.10 -5.93
C VAL A 569 -0.43 18.36 -5.14
N TRP A 570 -0.52 19.50 -5.83
CA TRP A 570 -1.01 20.72 -5.20
C TRP A 570 -2.53 20.69 -5.16
N ASP A 571 -3.09 20.69 -3.96
CA ASP A 571 -4.52 20.76 -3.73
C ASP A 571 -4.88 22.16 -3.18
N PRO A 572 -5.45 23.05 -4.02
CA PRO A 572 -5.83 24.40 -3.59
C PRO A 572 -7.02 24.42 -2.63
N GLN A 573 -7.75 23.30 -2.50
CA GLN A 573 -8.94 23.17 -1.65
C GLN A 573 -8.66 22.45 -0.34
N LYS A 574 -7.50 21.81 -0.19
CA LYS A 574 -7.09 21.24 1.10
C LYS A 574 -7.05 22.34 2.15
N PHE A 575 -7.78 22.17 3.24
CA PHE A 575 -7.73 23.08 4.37
C PHE A 575 -7.12 22.43 5.61
N SER A 576 -6.41 23.23 6.40
CA SER A 576 -5.85 22.84 7.70
C SER A 576 -5.94 24.04 8.63
N GLY A 577 -6.85 23.96 9.61
CA GLY A 577 -7.23 25.11 10.44
C GLY A 577 -7.81 26.24 9.58
N THR A 578 -7.19 27.42 9.63
CA THR A 578 -7.57 28.60 8.83
C THR A 578 -6.81 28.72 7.51
N ASN A 579 -5.94 27.76 7.18
CA ASN A 579 -5.14 27.76 5.97
C ASN A 579 -5.77 26.89 4.89
N VAL A 580 -5.61 27.27 3.61
CA VAL A 580 -5.98 26.45 2.43
C VAL A 580 -4.82 26.36 1.45
N GLY A 581 -4.84 25.33 0.60
CA GLY A 581 -3.81 25.06 -0.38
C GLY A 581 -2.63 24.35 0.27
N PHE A 582 -2.46 23.06 -0.04
CA PHE A 582 -1.34 22.25 0.45
C PHE A 582 -0.92 21.23 -0.61
N PHE A 583 0.35 20.84 -0.56
CA PHE A 583 0.76 19.60 -1.22
C PHE A 583 0.19 18.41 -0.46
N VAL A 584 -0.41 17.47 -1.19
CA VAL A 584 -1.02 16.27 -0.63
C VAL A 584 -0.40 15.02 -1.26
N PRO A 585 -0.34 13.91 -0.50
CA PRO A 585 0.09 12.62 -1.04
C PRO A 585 -0.87 12.16 -2.13
N GLN A 586 -0.33 11.51 -3.16
CA GLN A 586 -1.13 10.79 -4.13
C GLN A 586 -1.91 9.68 -3.44
N ALA A 587 -3.15 9.48 -3.86
CA ALA A 587 -3.93 8.31 -3.48
C ALA A 587 -3.24 7.01 -3.95
N PRO A 588 -3.50 5.87 -3.31
CA PRO A 588 -2.92 4.60 -3.74
C PRO A 588 -3.18 4.34 -5.22
N GLN A 589 -2.16 3.89 -5.93
CA GLN A 589 -2.23 3.66 -7.36
C GLN A 589 -3.26 2.57 -7.66
N LEU A 590 -4.20 2.93 -8.51
CA LEU A 590 -5.19 2.01 -9.05
C LEU A 590 -4.67 1.41 -10.38
N PRO A 591 -5.18 0.23 -10.80
CA PRO A 591 -4.77 -0.37 -12.08
C PRO A 591 -5.06 0.60 -13.23
N ALA A 592 -4.02 1.21 -13.80
CA ALA A 592 -4.18 2.27 -14.79
C ALA A 592 -4.35 1.74 -16.21
N SER A 593 -5.19 2.42 -16.99
CA SER A 593 -5.35 2.19 -18.42
C SER A 593 -4.00 2.22 -19.16
N GLY A 594 -3.57 1.07 -19.66
CA GLY A 594 -2.34 0.92 -20.44
C GLY A 594 -1.03 0.96 -19.65
N GLY A 595 -1.05 1.21 -18.33
CA GLY A 595 0.16 1.52 -17.54
C GLY A 595 0.64 0.49 -16.53
N GLY A 596 -0.25 -0.41 -16.07
CA GLY A 596 0.06 -1.33 -14.98
C GLY A 596 0.39 -0.63 -13.66
N ARG A 597 0.86 -1.38 -12.66
CA ARG A 597 1.37 -0.85 -11.38
C ARG A 597 2.72 -1.48 -11.06
N LEU A 598 3.60 -0.70 -10.45
CA LEU A 598 4.83 -1.20 -9.85
C LEU A 598 5.09 -0.41 -8.57
N ILE A 599 5.25 -1.15 -7.48
CA ILE A 599 5.77 -0.65 -6.21
C ILE A 599 6.61 -1.77 -5.59
N LEU A 600 7.75 -1.42 -5.02
CA LEU A 600 8.66 -2.38 -4.42
C LEU A 600 9.52 -1.71 -3.35
N GLY A 601 10.03 -2.52 -2.43
CA GLY A 601 10.87 -2.02 -1.34
C GLY A 601 11.25 -3.08 -0.33
N PRO A 602 12.18 -2.75 0.59
CA PRO A 602 12.58 -3.66 1.66
C PRO A 602 11.41 -3.95 2.62
N THR A 603 11.28 -5.21 2.99
CA THR A 603 10.39 -5.68 4.06
C THR A 603 10.99 -6.89 4.77
N ALA A 604 10.44 -7.26 5.93
CA ALA A 604 10.73 -8.54 6.54
C ALA A 604 10.05 -9.66 5.74
N ALA A 605 10.68 -10.84 5.65
CA ALA A 605 10.10 -12.01 4.98
C ALA A 605 8.74 -12.40 5.56
N SER A 606 8.58 -12.33 6.89
CA SER A 606 7.29 -12.50 7.57
C SER A 606 6.26 -11.43 7.20
N GLY A 607 6.71 -10.19 6.98
CA GLY A 607 5.87 -9.11 6.47
C GLY A 607 5.40 -9.35 5.04
N ALA A 608 6.30 -9.83 4.16
CA ALA A 608 5.94 -10.19 2.80
C ALA A 608 4.87 -11.30 2.77
N ASP A 609 5.03 -12.35 3.58
CA ASP A 609 4.05 -13.44 3.69
C ASP A 609 2.70 -12.95 4.25
N ARG A 610 2.73 -12.22 5.38
CA ARG A 610 1.55 -11.64 6.04
C ARG A 610 0.75 -10.74 5.10
N TYR A 611 1.40 -10.01 4.21
CA TYR A 611 0.75 -9.13 3.23
C TYR A 611 0.62 -9.74 1.82
N GLN A 612 0.85 -11.05 1.67
CA GLN A 612 0.70 -11.78 0.41
C GLN A 612 1.50 -11.14 -0.76
N LEU A 613 2.66 -10.58 -0.44
CA LEU A 613 3.55 -9.94 -1.41
C LEU A 613 4.39 -10.98 -2.14
N ALA A 614 4.59 -10.76 -3.44
CA ALA A 614 5.67 -11.43 -4.14
C ALA A 614 7.01 -10.85 -3.69
N THR A 615 8.05 -11.68 -3.68
CA THR A 615 9.42 -11.26 -3.33
C THR A 615 10.33 -11.38 -4.54
N ALA A 616 11.15 -10.37 -4.80
CA ALA A 616 12.07 -10.39 -5.93
C ALA A 616 13.15 -11.47 -5.76
N GLU A 617 13.60 -12.07 -6.86
CA GLU A 617 14.81 -12.87 -6.89
C GLU A 617 16.03 -11.94 -6.89
N LEU A 618 16.94 -12.16 -5.96
CA LEU A 618 18.12 -11.31 -5.78
C LEU A 618 19.36 -12.00 -6.37
N ALA A 619 20.15 -11.26 -7.14
CA ALA A 619 21.39 -11.78 -7.70
C ALA A 619 22.46 -11.95 -6.61
N LEU A 620 23.20 -13.07 -6.62
CA LEU A 620 24.38 -13.19 -5.79
C LEU A 620 25.43 -12.12 -6.18
N PRO A 621 26.08 -11.46 -5.20
CA PRO A 621 27.14 -10.49 -5.46
C PRO A 621 28.31 -11.13 -6.22
N LEU A 622 28.93 -10.35 -7.11
CA LEU A 622 30.13 -10.73 -7.84
C LEU A 622 31.32 -9.87 -7.41
N ASP A 623 32.51 -10.46 -7.44
CA ASP A 623 33.77 -9.76 -7.17
C ASP A 623 34.29 -8.95 -8.37
N ASP A 624 33.86 -9.33 -9.58
CA ASP A 624 34.21 -8.67 -10.85
C ASP A 624 33.00 -7.92 -11.44
N THR A 625 33.26 -6.83 -12.17
CA THR A 625 32.22 -6.06 -12.85
C THR A 625 31.72 -6.77 -14.10
N THR A 626 30.45 -6.52 -14.44
CA THR A 626 29.79 -7.07 -15.64
C THR A 626 29.65 -6.00 -16.73
N ASP A 627 29.54 -6.47 -17.97
CA ASP A 627 29.18 -5.65 -19.13
C ASP A 627 27.75 -5.93 -19.61
N ARG A 628 27.33 -5.25 -20.69
CA ARG A 628 25.98 -5.41 -21.26
C ARG A 628 25.63 -6.86 -21.63
N SER A 629 26.61 -7.65 -22.01
CA SER A 629 26.42 -9.04 -22.46
C SER A 629 26.42 -10.05 -21.32
N THR A 630 26.96 -9.67 -20.17
CA THR A 630 27.19 -10.56 -19.02
C THR A 630 26.31 -10.23 -17.80
N VAL A 631 25.67 -9.05 -17.75
CA VAL A 631 24.87 -8.61 -16.58
C VAL A 631 23.86 -9.63 -16.07
N ALA A 632 23.23 -10.39 -16.97
CA ALA A 632 22.21 -11.38 -16.63
C ALA A 632 22.80 -12.80 -16.58
N SER A 633 23.68 -13.13 -17.53
CA SER A 633 24.21 -14.49 -17.70
C SER A 633 25.29 -14.86 -16.69
N ALA A 634 25.99 -13.87 -16.12
CA ALA A 634 26.99 -14.08 -15.07
C ALA A 634 26.39 -14.20 -13.66
N ARG A 635 25.07 -13.97 -13.51
CA ARG A 635 24.40 -13.87 -12.22
C ARG A 635 23.59 -15.11 -11.89
N GLU A 636 23.68 -15.56 -10.65
CA GLU A 636 22.76 -16.52 -10.06
C GLU A 636 21.69 -15.75 -9.26
N PHE A 637 20.43 -15.97 -9.58
CA PHE A 637 19.29 -15.33 -8.91
C PHE A 637 18.66 -16.29 -7.92
N VAL A 638 18.50 -15.83 -6.68
CA VAL A 638 17.99 -16.64 -5.57
C VAL A 638 16.65 -16.08 -5.10
N PRO A 639 15.57 -16.88 -5.06
CA PRO A 639 14.30 -16.47 -4.49
C PRO A 639 14.36 -16.46 -2.96
N ALA A 640 13.39 -15.80 -2.31
CA ALA A 640 13.20 -15.96 -0.88
C ALA A 640 12.94 -17.46 -0.54
N THR A 641 13.53 -17.94 0.54
CA THR A 641 13.34 -19.33 0.98
C THR A 641 12.18 -19.45 1.96
N GLU A 642 11.47 -20.58 1.97
CA GLU A 642 10.44 -20.84 2.98
C GLU A 642 11.00 -20.80 4.41
N THR A 643 12.26 -21.18 4.60
CA THR A 643 12.99 -21.08 5.88
C THR A 643 13.19 -19.66 6.38
N ALA A 644 13.05 -18.64 5.52
CA ALA A 644 13.15 -17.23 5.91
C ALA A 644 11.86 -16.68 6.52
N VAL A 645 10.75 -17.40 6.40
CA VAL A 645 9.40 -17.02 6.88
C VAL A 645 9.08 -17.71 8.23
N ALA A 646 9.95 -18.59 8.72
CA ALA A 646 9.70 -19.52 9.82
C ALA A 646 10.05 -19.01 11.24
#